data_AF-A0A6L7RXJ4-F1
#
_entry.id   AF-A0A6L7RXJ4-F1
#
_cell.length_a   1.000
_cell.length_b   1.000
_cell.length_c   1.000
_cell.angle_alpha   90.00
_cell.angle_beta   90.00
_cell.angle_gamma   90.00
#
_symmetry.space_group_name_H-M   'P 1'
#
loop_
_entity.id
_entity.type
_entity.pdbx_description
1 polymer ?
#
loop_
_entity_poly.entity_id
_entity_poly.type
_entity_poly.pdbx_seq_one_letter_code
_entity_poly.pdbx_strand_id
1 'polypeptide(L)'
;MIDVLRIGKFTPLAIALVAAFAVAVACGGETVVQTVVVEKEVTRVEKVVETVVVEKPVTQIERVVETVVVEKQVAGETVKVVETVVVEKEVTRVEKVVETVEVEVEKVVEVEKQVVATVVVEKQVIATATPRPAGEVIAPAEGKDLVLGVNLIPPPIFVPSFMNFQVETFQAMGMFEGLLHAAHVDPPLVNRDYSLYNEGIAESWDLAEDLSSLTFHLRDDVMFHKGWGRVTAEDVVWSFESVMSEGTRSTRGPQIREWVAWNSTEDSGWNVIDDETVRLDLQDLLPTWASAFSNVGGGTPVIVSKKLYDERGENSALTTSVGTGPLNAVEWVSDDHILAEPFEEHYRIVPKVNSVRWVLMPEPATQIAAFRVGEIHMAPMAPRFAVPALEAVDNSWAREVGAGNPQTVLFAGNFWATTHPATGETEDTHGAINQREGFLPDDDHPWIGDPSDEASMEEARKYRWALAMAVDREQLLRDAQGGFGWAAYTRIDVHPGNPLWKDDWFIPYDLELAQQYIAESRTGECGNFTMHIANDRAMNFDVGQAIGQFWRALGCEVEFDQTGYRTARPRLVNRQKQIPWMQTIGRGFLPDARICCGWPSAGYNEGLEWPDEIYKKALENLDIEGTTYEQRVQTNIEIQDWFTHWMLVSPYTVLPTIVVIRPEVADWTPYGTSGPLVNNLASVIMR
;
A
#
# COMPACT_ATOMS: atom_id res chain seq x y z
N MET A 1 -32.69 -46.94 21.93
CA MET A 1 -33.50 -45.74 22.24
C MET A 1 -32.53 -44.81 22.94
N ILE A 2 -32.14 -43.73 22.24
CA ILE A 2 -32.89 -42.46 22.16
C ILE A 2 -32.92 -41.84 23.58
N ASP A 3 -31.98 -40.99 24.06
CA ASP A 3 -31.37 -39.73 23.57
C ASP A 3 -32.23 -38.48 23.89
N VAL A 4 -31.70 -37.27 24.17
CA VAL A 4 -30.39 -36.66 23.80
C VAL A 4 -29.57 -36.23 25.06
N LEU A 5 -28.81 -35.11 25.26
CA LEU A 5 -28.63 -33.79 24.62
C LEU A 5 -27.17 -33.24 24.73
N ARG A 6 -26.89 -32.03 25.26
CA ARG A 6 -25.56 -31.35 25.25
C ARG A 6 -25.31 -30.41 26.45
N ILE A 7 -24.09 -29.82 26.46
CA ILE A 7 -23.52 -28.72 27.29
C ILE A 7 -22.77 -29.22 28.54
N GLY A 8 -21.51 -28.82 28.82
CA GLY A 8 -20.55 -27.99 28.07
C GLY A 8 -19.17 -28.01 28.74
N LYS A 9 -18.07 -27.78 28.01
CA LYS A 9 -16.70 -27.81 28.58
C LYS A 9 -16.33 -26.48 29.26
N PHE A 10 -15.68 -26.55 30.41
CA PHE A 10 -14.86 -25.45 30.97
C PHE A 10 -13.38 -25.81 30.85
N THR A 11 -12.57 -24.81 30.51
CA THR A 11 -11.10 -24.87 30.51
C THR A 11 -10.59 -23.66 31.31
N PRO A 12 -9.64 -23.82 32.26
CA PRO A 12 -9.16 -22.69 33.06
C PRO A 12 -8.27 -21.77 32.22
N LEU A 13 -8.49 -20.46 32.33
CA LEU A 13 -7.69 -19.42 31.67
C LEU A 13 -6.49 -19.05 32.55
N ALA A 14 -5.28 -19.45 32.14
CA ALA A 14 -4.04 -19.03 32.80
C ALA A 14 -3.40 -17.88 32.00
N ILE A 15 -3.38 -16.67 32.57
CA ILE A 15 -2.77 -15.48 31.95
C ILE A 15 -1.31 -15.38 32.41
N ALA A 16 -0.37 -15.77 31.55
CA ALA A 16 1.05 -15.57 31.78
C ALA A 16 1.48 -14.18 31.27
N LEU A 17 1.86 -13.28 32.17
CA LEU A 17 2.38 -11.95 31.81
C LEU A 17 3.90 -12.02 31.62
N VAL A 18 4.38 -11.76 30.39
CA VAL A 18 5.82 -11.78 30.07
C VAL A 18 6.36 -10.36 29.98
N ALA A 19 7.19 -9.97 30.95
CA ALA A 19 7.89 -8.69 30.95
C ALA A 19 9.37 -8.88 30.56
N ALA A 20 9.76 -8.35 29.39
CA ALA A 20 11.15 -8.39 28.92
C ALA A 20 11.87 -7.07 29.26
N PHE A 21 12.88 -7.12 30.12
CA PHE A 21 13.77 -5.98 30.38
C PHE A 21 15.02 -6.05 29.50
N ALA A 22 15.18 -5.07 28.61
CA ALA A 22 16.40 -4.87 27.83
C ALA A 22 17.26 -3.78 28.48
N VAL A 23 18.46 -4.13 28.96
CA VAL A 23 19.45 -3.18 29.47
C VAL A 23 20.53 -2.96 28.40
N ALA A 24 20.50 -1.81 27.74
CA ALA A 24 21.51 -1.45 26.74
C ALA A 24 22.77 -0.90 27.43
N VAL A 25 23.88 -1.65 27.37
CA VAL A 25 25.21 -1.17 27.76
C VAL A 25 26.03 -0.93 26.49
N ALA A 26 26.41 0.33 26.26
CA ALA A 26 27.14 0.74 25.07
C ALA A 26 28.65 0.39 25.18
N CYS A 27 29.01 -0.88 24.91
CA CYS A 27 30.27 -1.30 24.26
C CYS A 27 30.40 -2.84 24.20
N GLY A 28 30.37 -3.42 23.00
CA GLY A 28 31.09 -4.67 22.67
C GLY A 28 30.90 -5.91 23.56
N GLY A 29 29.66 -6.24 23.95
CA GLY A 29 29.35 -7.45 24.73
C GLY A 29 28.03 -8.11 24.32
N GLU A 30 27.91 -9.41 24.53
CA GLU A 30 26.73 -10.21 24.16
C GLU A 30 25.49 -9.81 24.99
N THR A 31 24.33 -9.64 24.34
CA THR A 31 23.07 -9.31 25.01
C THR A 31 22.40 -10.56 25.57
N VAL A 32 22.65 -10.89 26.84
CA VAL A 32 21.90 -11.93 27.55
C VAL A 32 20.53 -11.39 27.98
N VAL A 33 19.45 -11.95 27.44
CA VAL A 33 18.08 -11.65 27.87
C VAL A 33 17.66 -12.65 28.96
N GLN A 34 17.34 -12.15 30.15
CA GLN A 34 16.69 -12.95 31.20
C GLN A 34 15.18 -12.68 31.22
N THR A 35 14.39 -13.70 30.90
CA THR A 35 12.93 -13.68 31.07
C THR A 35 12.60 -14.21 32.46
N VAL A 36 11.82 -13.45 33.24
CA VAL A 36 11.27 -13.92 34.52
C VAL A 36 9.81 -14.30 34.31
N VAL A 37 9.46 -15.55 34.63
CA VAL A 37 8.07 -16.01 34.62
C VAL A 37 7.53 -15.94 36.04
N VAL A 38 6.39 -15.27 36.22
CA VAL A 38 5.68 -15.22 37.51
C VAL A 38 4.40 -16.03 37.36
N GLU A 39 4.37 -17.22 37.96
CA GLU A 39 3.14 -17.99 38.08
C GLU A 39 2.38 -17.51 39.32
N LYS A 40 1.06 -17.31 39.17
CA LYS A 40 0.16 -17.00 40.28
C LYS A 40 -0.69 -18.22 40.59
N GLU A 41 -0.60 -18.71 41.82
CA GLU A 41 -1.36 -19.88 42.26
C GLU A 41 -2.40 -19.43 43.32
N VAL A 42 -3.68 -19.64 43.02
CA VAL A 42 -4.80 -19.28 43.90
C VAL A 42 -4.93 -20.35 44.99
N THR A 43 -4.35 -20.10 46.16
CA THR A 43 -4.24 -21.13 47.21
C THR A 43 -5.33 -21.06 48.27
N ARG A 44 -6.04 -19.93 48.45
CA ARG A 44 -7.19 -19.84 49.37
C ARG A 44 -8.15 -18.69 49.07
N VAL A 45 -9.42 -18.89 49.46
CA VAL A 45 -10.47 -17.86 49.55
C VAL A 45 -10.91 -17.74 51.01
N GLU A 46 -11.12 -16.52 51.51
CA GLU A 46 -11.72 -16.26 52.82
C GLU A 46 -12.90 -15.29 52.69
N LYS A 47 -13.95 -15.50 53.49
CA LYS A 47 -15.13 -14.62 53.54
C LYS A 47 -14.92 -13.47 54.53
N VAL A 48 -15.22 -12.25 54.10
CA VAL A 48 -15.19 -11.04 54.94
C VAL A 48 -16.48 -10.25 54.69
N VAL A 49 -17.07 -9.70 55.76
CA VAL A 49 -18.18 -8.74 55.63
C VAL A 49 -17.57 -7.35 55.43
N GLU A 50 -17.92 -6.69 54.32
CA GLU A 50 -17.54 -5.30 54.05
C GLU A 50 -18.79 -4.42 53.92
N THR A 51 -18.72 -3.18 54.44
CA THR A 51 -19.83 -2.23 54.47
C THR A 51 -19.78 -1.34 53.23
N VAL A 52 -20.77 -1.44 52.35
CA VAL A 52 -20.80 -0.73 51.06
C VAL A 52 -21.86 0.39 51.10
N VAL A 53 -21.46 1.58 50.62
CA VAL A 53 -22.37 2.72 50.42
C VAL A 53 -22.86 2.70 48.98
N VAL A 54 -24.18 2.72 48.78
CA VAL A 54 -24.83 2.68 47.46
C VAL A 54 -25.68 3.93 47.27
N GLU A 55 -25.36 4.70 46.24
CA GLU A 55 -26.23 5.77 45.76
C GLU A 55 -27.29 5.20 44.82
N LYS A 56 -28.55 5.63 44.97
CA LYS A 56 -29.62 5.33 44.00
C LYS A 56 -30.28 6.64 43.55
N PRO A 57 -30.47 6.86 42.23
CA PRO A 57 -31.32 7.93 41.75
C PRO A 57 -32.79 7.56 42.02
N VAL A 58 -33.56 8.50 42.56
CA VAL A 58 -35.01 8.37 42.66
C VAL A 58 -35.66 9.37 41.71
N THR A 59 -36.55 8.87 40.85
CA THR A 59 -37.31 9.67 39.89
C THR A 59 -38.69 9.97 40.46
N GLN A 60 -39.08 11.24 40.51
CA GLN A 60 -40.41 11.66 40.96
C GLN A 60 -41.14 12.41 39.84
N ILE A 61 -42.44 12.15 39.69
CA ILE A 61 -43.30 12.77 38.68
C ILE A 61 -44.28 13.71 39.41
N GLU A 62 -44.21 15.01 39.11
CA GLU A 62 -45.20 15.99 39.59
C GLU A 62 -46.23 16.32 38.51
N ARG A 63 -47.51 16.41 38.92
CA ARG A 63 -48.60 16.95 38.09
C ARG A 63 -48.76 18.45 38.38
N VAL A 64 -48.41 19.30 37.42
CA VAL A 64 -48.71 20.73 37.47
C VAL A 64 -50.07 21.00 36.82
N VAL A 65 -50.86 21.91 37.41
CA VAL A 65 -52.14 22.38 36.85
C VAL A 65 -52.06 23.88 36.64
N GLU A 66 -51.86 24.33 35.40
CA GLU A 66 -51.99 25.74 35.04
C GLU A 66 -53.45 26.13 34.81
N THR A 67 -53.76 27.43 34.92
CA THR A 67 -55.08 28.00 34.60
C THR A 67 -54.89 29.16 33.64
N VAL A 68 -55.34 28.99 32.40
CA VAL A 68 -55.20 29.99 31.34
C VAL A 68 -56.45 30.86 31.28
N VAL A 69 -56.29 32.18 31.25
CA VAL A 69 -57.40 33.13 31.05
C VAL A 69 -57.48 33.48 29.56
N VAL A 70 -58.66 33.26 28.95
CA VAL A 70 -58.88 33.51 27.53
C VAL A 70 -59.85 34.69 27.37
N GLU A 71 -59.36 35.80 26.83
CA GLU A 71 -60.22 36.94 26.47
C GLU A 71 -60.96 36.66 25.16
N LYS A 72 -62.26 36.92 25.11
CA LYS A 72 -63.12 36.61 23.96
C LYS A 72 -64.01 37.81 23.65
N GLN A 73 -63.78 38.46 22.50
CA GLN A 73 -64.64 39.57 22.06
C GLN A 73 -65.97 39.04 21.51
N VAL A 74 -67.06 39.68 21.94
CA VAL A 74 -68.40 39.51 21.36
C VAL A 74 -69.05 40.88 21.28
N ALA A 75 -69.55 41.25 20.09
CA ALA A 75 -70.34 42.46 19.86
C ALA A 75 -69.73 43.82 20.30
N GLY A 76 -68.40 43.92 20.42
CA GLY A 76 -67.69 45.20 20.59
C GLY A 76 -67.26 45.55 22.01
N GLU A 77 -67.62 44.75 23.03
CA GLU A 77 -67.07 44.88 24.38
C GLU A 77 -66.21 43.65 24.75
N THR A 78 -65.15 43.89 25.53
CA THR A 78 -64.23 42.83 25.97
C THR A 78 -64.71 42.23 27.29
N VAL A 79 -65.17 40.98 27.27
CA VAL A 79 -65.58 40.23 28.46
C VAL A 79 -64.52 39.18 28.80
N LYS A 80 -64.05 39.19 30.05
CA LYS A 80 -63.15 38.16 30.58
C LYS A 80 -63.96 36.94 31.01
N VAL A 81 -63.66 35.79 30.41
CA VAL A 81 -64.18 34.49 30.82
C VAL A 81 -62.99 33.65 31.30
N VAL A 82 -63.12 33.04 32.47
CA VAL A 82 -62.10 32.12 33.02
C VAL A 82 -62.60 30.70 32.75
N GLU A 83 -61.82 29.94 31.99
CA GLU A 83 -62.16 28.57 31.57
C GLU A 83 -60.97 27.65 31.88
N THR A 84 -61.13 26.76 32.85
CA THR A 84 -60.03 25.94 33.38
C THR A 84 -59.73 24.76 32.46
N VAL A 85 -58.73 24.92 31.59
CA VAL A 85 -58.19 23.82 30.76
C VAL A 85 -57.05 23.14 31.51
N VAL A 86 -57.20 21.84 31.80
CA VAL A 86 -56.13 21.02 32.39
C VAL A 86 -55.18 20.57 31.29
N VAL A 87 -53.91 20.96 31.39
CA VAL A 87 -52.82 20.49 30.52
C VAL A 87 -51.88 19.64 31.37
N GLU A 88 -51.72 18.37 31.02
CA GLU A 88 -50.75 17.48 31.67
C GLU A 88 -49.38 17.64 31.00
N LYS A 89 -48.33 17.79 31.81
CA LYS A 89 -46.95 17.92 31.34
C LYS A 89 -46.01 17.23 32.31
N GLU A 90 -45.32 16.19 31.86
CA GLU A 90 -44.33 15.50 32.67
C GLU A 90 -43.03 16.34 32.77
N VAL A 91 -42.47 16.40 33.97
CA VAL A 91 -41.16 17.02 34.24
C VAL A 91 -40.39 16.07 35.15
N THR A 92 -39.28 15.53 34.63
CA THR A 92 -38.46 14.54 35.34
C THR A 92 -37.41 15.24 36.19
N ARG A 93 -37.44 15.02 37.51
CA ARG A 93 -36.37 15.44 38.43
C ARG A 93 -35.76 14.20 39.10
N VAL A 94 -34.43 14.22 39.21
CA VAL A 94 -33.64 13.15 39.84
C VAL A 94 -32.92 13.72 41.05
N GLU A 95 -33.10 13.10 42.21
CA GLU A 95 -32.29 13.37 43.39
C GLU A 95 -31.58 12.09 43.86
N LYS A 96 -30.39 12.25 44.43
CA LYS A 96 -29.58 11.15 44.95
C LYS A 96 -29.97 10.86 46.40
N VAL A 97 -30.30 9.61 46.69
CA VAL A 97 -30.38 9.09 48.06
C VAL A 97 -29.23 8.11 48.28
N VAL A 98 -28.59 8.21 49.44
CA VAL A 98 -27.41 7.42 49.83
C VAL A 98 -27.83 6.46 50.94
N GLU A 99 -27.64 5.16 50.72
CA GLU A 99 -27.97 4.10 51.68
C GLU A 99 -26.77 3.16 51.86
N THR A 100 -26.61 2.60 53.06
CA THR A 100 -25.44 1.78 53.44
C THR A 100 -25.86 0.36 53.76
N VAL A 101 -25.22 -0.63 53.14
CA VAL A 101 -25.56 -2.06 53.24
C VAL A 101 -24.30 -2.89 53.48
N GLU A 102 -24.37 -3.84 54.41
CA GLU A 102 -23.28 -4.80 54.66
C GLU A 102 -23.41 -6.02 53.73
N VAL A 103 -22.29 -6.45 53.15
CA VAL A 103 -22.25 -7.54 52.16
C VAL A 103 -21.11 -8.50 52.49
N GLU A 104 -21.37 -9.81 52.48
CA GLU A 104 -20.30 -10.81 52.47
C GLU A 104 -19.60 -10.82 51.10
N VAL A 105 -18.29 -10.59 51.10
CA VAL A 105 -17.43 -10.68 49.92
C VAL A 105 -16.41 -11.79 50.11
N GLU A 106 -16.25 -12.63 49.09
CA GLU A 106 -15.21 -13.66 49.05
C GLU A 106 -13.89 -13.05 48.54
N LYS A 107 -12.88 -13.01 49.41
CA LYS A 107 -11.59 -12.40 49.14
C LYS A 107 -10.58 -13.49 48.79
N VAL A 108 -10.09 -13.44 47.56
CA VAL A 108 -9.11 -14.40 47.01
C VAL A 108 -7.70 -13.98 47.46
N VAL A 109 -6.92 -14.93 47.97
CA VAL A 109 -5.52 -14.72 48.35
C VAL A 109 -4.62 -15.48 47.37
N GLU A 110 -4.05 -14.75 46.42
CA GLU A 110 -3.03 -15.23 45.49
C GLU A 110 -1.66 -15.30 46.19
N VAL A 111 -0.85 -16.30 45.84
CA VAL A 111 0.58 -16.34 46.19
C VAL A 111 1.38 -16.33 44.90
N GLU A 112 2.23 -15.31 44.74
CA GLU A 112 3.11 -15.18 43.58
C GLU A 112 4.34 -16.08 43.72
N LYS A 113 4.60 -16.88 42.69
CA LYS A 113 5.67 -17.88 42.65
C LYS A 113 6.59 -17.54 41.47
N GLN A 114 7.68 -16.85 41.77
CA GLN A 114 8.70 -16.55 40.77
C GLN A 114 9.41 -17.83 40.32
N VAL A 115 9.34 -18.14 39.03
CA VAL A 115 10.05 -19.25 38.40
C VAL A 115 11.04 -18.66 37.40
N VAL A 116 12.33 -18.65 37.78
CA VAL A 116 13.40 -18.16 36.92
C VAL A 116 13.75 -19.24 35.89
N ALA A 117 12.97 -19.29 34.81
CA ALA A 117 13.19 -20.14 33.66
C ALA A 117 14.17 -19.47 32.69
N THR A 118 15.45 -19.89 32.70
CA THR A 118 16.45 -19.42 31.73
C THR A 118 16.16 -19.99 30.34
N VAL A 119 15.28 -19.32 29.60
CA VAL A 119 15.03 -19.63 28.18
C VAL A 119 16.23 -19.13 27.37
N VAL A 120 17.09 -20.06 26.94
CA VAL A 120 18.10 -19.78 25.92
C VAL A 120 17.38 -19.65 24.59
N VAL A 121 16.94 -18.43 24.27
CA VAL A 121 16.62 -18.08 22.89
C VAL A 121 17.95 -18.04 22.15
N GLU A 122 18.25 -19.08 21.38
CA GLU A 122 19.23 -18.98 20.31
C GLU A 122 18.70 -17.96 19.30
N LYS A 123 19.00 -16.69 19.55
CA LYS A 123 19.00 -15.67 18.51
C LYS A 123 20.00 -16.18 17.49
N GLN A 124 19.51 -16.70 16.37
CA GLN A 124 20.35 -16.81 15.18
C GLN A 124 20.85 -15.40 14.89
N VAL A 125 22.08 -15.16 15.29
CA VAL A 125 22.90 -14.12 14.72
C VAL A 125 23.11 -14.59 13.28
N ILE A 126 22.20 -14.19 12.40
CA ILE A 126 22.52 -13.98 10.99
C ILE A 126 23.83 -13.21 11.05
N ALA A 127 24.93 -13.88 10.66
CA ALA A 127 26.24 -13.28 10.76
C ALA A 127 26.17 -11.99 9.94
N THR A 128 26.25 -10.83 10.60
CA THR A 128 26.19 -9.54 9.91
C THR A 128 27.33 -9.57 8.92
N ALA A 129 27.01 -9.71 7.63
CA ALA A 129 27.99 -9.80 6.57
C ALA A 129 28.88 -8.56 6.72
N THR A 130 30.18 -8.76 6.94
CA THR A 130 31.10 -7.63 7.11
C THR A 130 30.97 -6.78 5.87
N PRO A 131 30.48 -5.52 5.95
CA PRO A 131 30.13 -4.76 4.75
C PRO A 131 31.32 -4.72 3.79
N ARG A 132 31.08 -5.14 2.55
CA ARG A 132 32.15 -5.42 1.60
C ARG A 132 33.09 -4.21 1.51
N PRO A 133 34.41 -4.36 1.71
CA PRO A 133 35.31 -3.21 1.79
C PRO A 133 35.22 -2.34 0.53
N ALA A 134 34.85 -1.07 0.71
CA ALA A 134 34.73 -0.12 -0.39
C ALA A 134 36.08 0.02 -1.12
N GLY A 135 36.18 -0.59 -2.30
CA GLY A 135 37.42 -0.72 -3.06
C GLY A 135 37.92 -2.14 -3.32
N GLU A 136 37.19 -3.19 -2.90
CA GLU A 136 37.43 -4.54 -3.42
C GLU A 136 36.93 -4.64 -4.87
N VAL A 137 37.86 -4.52 -5.81
CA VAL A 137 37.65 -4.63 -7.26
C VAL A 137 36.91 -5.92 -7.61
N ILE A 138 35.77 -5.80 -8.30
CA ILE A 138 35.12 -6.93 -8.96
C ILE A 138 36.00 -7.32 -10.15
N ALA A 139 36.23 -8.62 -10.37
CA ALA A 139 36.91 -9.04 -11.59
C ALA A 139 36.03 -8.67 -12.81
N PRO A 140 36.54 -7.97 -13.83
CA PRO A 140 35.78 -7.69 -15.05
C PRO A 140 35.23 -8.99 -15.63
N ALA A 141 33.96 -8.97 -16.05
CA ALA A 141 33.27 -10.16 -16.55
C ALA A 141 33.92 -10.69 -17.83
N GLU A 142 34.08 -12.02 -17.93
CA GLU A 142 34.72 -12.67 -19.07
C GLU A 142 33.67 -13.26 -20.05
N GLY A 143 33.80 -12.94 -21.33
CA GLY A 143 32.94 -13.48 -22.37
C GLY A 143 31.50 -12.96 -22.32
N LYS A 144 30.57 -13.74 -21.77
CA LYS A 144 29.11 -13.47 -21.80
C LYS A 144 28.46 -13.39 -20.42
N ASP A 145 29.23 -13.20 -19.37
CA ASP A 145 28.67 -12.92 -18.04
C ASP A 145 28.09 -11.49 -18.00
N LEU A 146 26.84 -11.37 -17.57
CA LEU A 146 26.18 -10.07 -17.36
C LEU A 146 26.33 -9.64 -15.91
N VAL A 147 26.68 -8.37 -15.68
CA VAL A 147 26.86 -7.82 -14.32
C VAL A 147 26.11 -6.50 -14.21
N LEU A 148 25.27 -6.38 -13.18
CA LEU A 148 24.44 -5.22 -12.91
C LEU A 148 24.81 -4.60 -11.56
N GLY A 149 25.12 -3.31 -11.54
CA GLY A 149 25.12 -2.54 -10.30
C GLY A 149 23.68 -2.23 -9.90
N VAL A 150 23.30 -2.47 -8.64
CA VAL A 150 21.95 -2.20 -8.14
C VAL A 150 21.96 -1.51 -6.79
N ASN A 151 20.95 -0.67 -6.54
CA ASN A 151 20.85 0.13 -5.30
C ASN A 151 20.38 -0.70 -4.09
N LEU A 152 19.84 -1.90 -4.33
CA LEU A 152 19.28 -2.80 -3.31
C LEU A 152 19.39 -4.25 -3.79
N ILE A 153 19.86 -5.14 -2.91
CA ILE A 153 19.67 -6.58 -3.03
C ILE A 153 18.52 -6.96 -2.08
N PRO A 154 17.37 -7.45 -2.57
CA PRO A 154 16.28 -7.84 -1.69
C PRO A 154 16.68 -9.04 -0.80
N PRO A 155 16.20 -9.12 0.46
CA PRO A 155 16.46 -10.27 1.32
C PRO A 155 15.80 -11.54 0.75
N PRO A 156 16.46 -12.72 0.83
CA PRO A 156 15.92 -13.98 0.31
C PRO A 156 14.73 -14.44 1.16
N ILE A 157 13.51 -14.13 0.69
CA ILE A 157 12.22 -14.43 1.33
C ILE A 157 11.30 -14.96 0.23
N PHE A 158 11.07 -16.27 0.20
CA PHE A 158 10.38 -16.97 -0.90
C PHE A 158 9.10 -17.73 -0.48
N VAL A 159 8.62 -17.54 0.75
CA VAL A 159 7.30 -18.05 1.19
C VAL A 159 6.26 -16.93 1.06
N PRO A 160 5.13 -17.12 0.34
CA PRO A 160 4.19 -16.03 0.00
C PRO A 160 3.60 -15.30 1.21
N SER A 161 3.27 -16.01 2.30
CA SER A 161 2.82 -15.41 3.57
C SER A 161 3.83 -14.45 4.24
N PHE A 162 5.09 -14.40 3.76
CA PHE A 162 6.13 -13.47 4.19
C PHE A 162 6.54 -12.46 3.10
N MET A 163 6.20 -12.73 1.83
CA MET A 163 6.61 -11.89 0.71
C MET A 163 5.83 -10.57 0.67
N ASN A 164 6.51 -9.51 0.26
CA ASN A 164 5.98 -8.14 0.16
C ASN A 164 6.23 -7.62 -1.28
N PHE A 165 6.45 -6.32 -1.50
CA PHE A 165 6.76 -5.74 -2.82
C PHE A 165 7.96 -6.37 -3.56
N GLN A 166 8.78 -7.17 -2.87
CA GLN A 166 9.90 -7.93 -3.45
C GLN A 166 9.48 -8.89 -4.58
N VAL A 167 8.22 -9.35 -4.62
CA VAL A 167 7.74 -10.27 -5.67
C VAL A 167 7.93 -9.67 -7.06
N GLU A 168 7.61 -8.38 -7.24
CA GLU A 168 7.80 -7.69 -8.52
C GLU A 168 9.30 -7.63 -8.89
N THR A 169 10.19 -7.44 -7.91
CA THR A 169 11.65 -7.50 -8.12
C THR A 169 12.09 -8.90 -8.58
N PHE A 170 11.57 -9.97 -7.97
CA PHE A 170 11.91 -11.35 -8.34
C PHE A 170 11.39 -11.74 -9.73
N GLN A 171 10.21 -11.24 -10.12
CA GLN A 171 9.67 -11.38 -11.48
C GLN A 171 10.50 -10.59 -12.51
N ALA A 172 10.85 -9.33 -12.21
CA ALA A 172 11.71 -8.51 -13.07
C ALA A 172 13.10 -9.14 -13.26
N MET A 173 13.70 -9.69 -12.20
CA MET A 173 14.95 -10.44 -12.24
C MET A 173 14.86 -11.76 -13.04
N GLY A 174 13.67 -12.19 -13.46
CA GLY A 174 13.47 -13.41 -14.26
C GLY A 174 13.61 -14.71 -13.46
N MET A 175 13.47 -14.66 -12.14
CA MET A 175 13.62 -15.83 -11.26
C MET A 175 12.30 -16.58 -11.01
N PHE A 176 11.18 -15.85 -11.00
CA PHE A 176 9.85 -16.38 -10.72
C PHE A 176 8.84 -15.78 -11.70
N GLU A 177 7.73 -16.48 -11.97
CA GLU A 177 6.67 -16.00 -12.87
C GLU A 177 5.27 -16.08 -12.23
N GLY A 178 4.31 -15.39 -12.86
CA GLY A 178 2.88 -15.51 -12.56
C GLY A 178 2.20 -16.56 -13.46
N LEU A 179 0.88 -16.66 -13.38
CA LEU A 179 0.11 -17.59 -14.22
C LEU A 179 0.13 -17.19 -15.69
N LEU A 180 0.00 -15.89 -15.98
CA LEU A 180 -0.02 -15.34 -17.32
C LEU A 180 1.30 -14.64 -17.65
N HIS A 181 1.63 -14.54 -18.94
CA HIS A 181 2.67 -13.65 -19.43
C HIS A 181 2.04 -12.50 -20.21
N ALA A 182 2.57 -11.30 -20.09
CA ALA A 182 2.15 -10.15 -20.90
C ALA A 182 3.10 -10.01 -22.10
N ALA A 183 2.54 -9.89 -23.30
CA ALA A 183 3.34 -9.66 -24.50
C ALA A 183 4.14 -8.35 -24.41
N HIS A 184 5.27 -8.32 -25.10
CA HIS A 184 6.19 -7.18 -25.06
C HIS A 184 5.58 -5.90 -25.66
N VAL A 185 5.59 -4.84 -24.87
CA VAL A 185 5.43 -3.45 -25.33
C VAL A 185 6.64 -2.64 -24.89
N ASP A 186 7.09 -1.71 -25.73
CA ASP A 186 8.21 -0.82 -25.41
C ASP A 186 7.86 0.17 -24.28
N PRO A 187 8.71 0.31 -23.25
CA PRO A 187 8.61 1.40 -22.28
C PRO A 187 8.55 2.78 -22.97
N PRO A 188 7.77 3.74 -22.44
CA PRO A 188 7.07 3.71 -21.16
C PRO A 188 5.63 3.15 -21.23
N LEU A 189 5.23 2.55 -22.35
CA LEU A 189 3.94 1.86 -22.42
C LEU A 189 3.94 0.67 -21.44
N VAL A 190 2.76 0.30 -20.95
CA VAL A 190 2.52 -0.93 -20.19
C VAL A 190 1.55 -1.77 -21.02
N ASN A 191 1.56 -3.09 -20.90
CA ASN A 191 0.59 -3.90 -21.62
C ASN A 191 -0.81 -3.70 -20.99
N ARG A 192 -1.68 -3.00 -21.72
CA ARG A 192 -3.01 -2.53 -21.28
C ARG A 192 -4.18 -3.21 -22.01
N ASP A 193 -3.90 -4.21 -22.85
CA ASP A 193 -4.89 -4.92 -23.67
C ASP A 193 -4.92 -6.40 -23.27
N TYR A 194 -6.07 -6.88 -22.80
CA TYR A 194 -6.23 -8.26 -22.31
C TYR A 194 -5.98 -9.32 -23.41
N SER A 195 -6.13 -8.96 -24.69
CA SER A 195 -5.83 -9.85 -25.82
C SER A 195 -4.33 -9.99 -26.13
N LEU A 196 -3.49 -9.14 -25.52
CA LEU A 196 -2.03 -9.19 -25.61
C LEU A 196 -1.40 -9.91 -24.42
N TYR A 197 -2.17 -10.63 -23.61
CA TYR A 197 -1.65 -11.57 -22.61
C TYR A 197 -1.58 -12.96 -23.24
N ASN A 198 -0.44 -13.62 -23.08
CA ASN A 198 -0.12 -14.88 -23.71
C ASN A 198 0.22 -15.98 -22.69
N GLU A 199 0.28 -17.20 -23.19
CA GLU A 199 0.55 -18.43 -22.46
C GLU A 199 1.78 -18.28 -21.55
N GLY A 200 1.56 -18.44 -20.24
CA GLY A 200 2.56 -18.37 -19.19
C GLY A 200 2.72 -19.74 -18.55
N ILE A 201 2.56 -19.83 -17.23
CA ILE A 201 2.41 -21.12 -16.54
C ILE A 201 1.05 -21.76 -16.86
N ALA A 202 0.03 -20.94 -17.11
CA ALA A 202 -1.22 -21.36 -17.75
C ALA A 202 -1.13 -21.23 -19.28
N GLU A 203 -1.50 -22.28 -20.02
CA GLU A 203 -1.60 -22.27 -21.48
C GLU A 203 -2.98 -21.86 -22.00
N SER A 204 -4.02 -21.97 -21.17
CA SER A 204 -5.33 -21.42 -21.50
C SER A 204 -6.15 -21.13 -20.25
N TRP A 205 -7.26 -20.42 -20.43
CA TRP A 205 -8.20 -20.13 -19.35
C TRP A 205 -9.63 -20.01 -19.89
N ASP A 206 -10.59 -20.46 -19.09
CA ASP A 206 -12.02 -20.30 -19.32
C ASP A 206 -12.61 -19.34 -18.28
N LEU A 207 -13.19 -18.24 -18.76
CA LEU A 207 -14.01 -17.33 -17.95
C LEU A 207 -15.48 -17.73 -18.11
N ALA A 208 -16.20 -17.92 -17.01
CA ALA A 208 -17.61 -18.32 -17.04
C ALA A 208 -18.50 -17.25 -17.71
N GLU A 209 -19.58 -17.67 -18.38
CA GLU A 209 -20.51 -16.76 -19.08
C GLU A 209 -21.23 -15.77 -18.13
N ASP A 210 -21.31 -16.10 -16.83
CA ASP A 210 -21.88 -15.29 -15.75
C ASP A 210 -20.80 -14.66 -14.84
N LEU A 211 -19.55 -14.63 -15.31
CA LEU A 211 -18.35 -14.16 -14.62
C LEU A 211 -18.06 -14.81 -13.25
N SER A 212 -18.82 -15.83 -12.83
CA SER A 212 -18.76 -16.44 -11.49
C SER A 212 -17.49 -17.22 -11.19
N SER A 213 -16.68 -17.55 -12.20
CA SER A 213 -15.39 -18.20 -12.00
C SER A 213 -14.46 -18.08 -13.20
N LEU A 214 -13.17 -18.18 -12.91
CA LEU A 214 -12.08 -18.21 -13.87
C LEU A 214 -11.28 -19.51 -13.67
N THR A 215 -11.22 -20.35 -14.70
CA THR A 215 -10.48 -21.62 -14.68
C THR A 215 -9.21 -21.46 -15.50
N PHE A 216 -8.07 -21.86 -14.95
CA PHE A 216 -6.76 -21.88 -15.62
C PHE A 216 -6.34 -23.32 -15.88
N HIS A 217 -5.89 -23.58 -17.11
CA HIS A 217 -5.29 -24.85 -17.53
C HIS A 217 -3.77 -24.68 -17.59
N LEU A 218 -3.06 -25.44 -16.76
CA LEU A 218 -1.62 -25.36 -16.55
C LEU A 218 -0.85 -26.24 -17.53
N ARG A 219 0.37 -25.83 -17.87
CA ARG A 219 1.29 -26.58 -18.73
C ARG A 219 1.89 -27.78 -18.00
N ASP A 220 2.07 -28.91 -18.70
CA ASP A 220 2.77 -30.09 -18.17
C ASP A 220 4.31 -29.94 -18.15
N ASP A 221 4.85 -29.01 -18.95
CA ASP A 221 6.29 -28.80 -19.16
C ASP A 221 6.96 -27.76 -18.23
N VAL A 222 6.21 -27.05 -17.39
CA VAL A 222 6.77 -26.00 -16.52
C VAL A 222 7.44 -26.63 -15.30
N MET A 223 8.77 -26.61 -15.28
CA MET A 223 9.60 -27.15 -14.19
C MET A 223 10.00 -26.08 -13.16
N PHE A 224 9.98 -26.46 -11.88
CA PHE A 224 10.65 -25.70 -10.83
C PHE A 224 12.17 -25.86 -10.92
N HIS A 225 12.89 -24.77 -10.60
CA HIS A 225 14.36 -24.77 -10.47
C HIS A 225 14.88 -25.87 -9.55
N LYS A 226 16.15 -26.26 -9.75
CA LYS A 226 16.89 -27.17 -8.83
C LYS A 226 16.25 -28.56 -8.65
N GLY A 227 15.42 -28.99 -9.61
CA GLY A 227 14.88 -30.35 -9.68
C GLY A 227 13.73 -30.63 -8.71
N TRP A 228 12.96 -29.61 -8.31
CA TRP A 228 11.86 -29.81 -7.35
C TRP A 228 10.64 -30.54 -7.93
N GLY A 229 10.40 -30.44 -9.24
CA GLY A 229 9.34 -31.13 -9.97
C GLY A 229 8.72 -30.23 -11.06
N ARG A 230 7.68 -30.70 -11.75
CA ARG A 230 6.79 -29.80 -12.48
C ARG A 230 5.94 -28.96 -11.51
N VAL A 231 5.43 -27.84 -11.98
CA VAL A 231 4.34 -27.12 -11.32
C VAL A 231 3.06 -27.97 -11.35
N THR A 232 2.27 -27.87 -10.29
CA THR A 232 0.95 -28.48 -10.17
C THR A 232 -0.08 -27.44 -9.73
N ALA A 233 -1.36 -27.79 -9.88
CA ALA A 233 -2.46 -26.99 -9.32
C ALA A 233 -2.34 -26.78 -7.80
N GLU A 234 -1.79 -27.74 -7.03
CA GLU A 234 -1.55 -27.56 -5.59
C GLU A 234 -0.54 -26.43 -5.32
N ASP A 235 0.53 -26.32 -6.12
CA ASP A 235 1.53 -25.26 -5.96
C ASP A 235 0.92 -23.88 -6.25
N VAL A 236 0.07 -23.78 -7.27
CA VAL A 236 -0.64 -22.54 -7.63
C VAL A 236 -1.59 -22.12 -6.51
N VAL A 237 -2.53 -22.99 -6.12
CA VAL A 237 -3.51 -22.69 -5.07
C VAL A 237 -2.81 -22.30 -3.77
N TRP A 238 -1.83 -23.09 -3.32
CA TRP A 238 -1.04 -22.76 -2.12
C TRP A 238 -0.31 -21.42 -2.22
N SER A 239 0.20 -21.04 -3.40
CA SER A 239 0.88 -19.76 -3.59
C SER A 239 -0.04 -18.55 -3.35
N PHE A 240 -1.30 -18.63 -3.80
CA PHE A 240 -2.31 -17.59 -3.59
C PHE A 240 -2.92 -17.65 -2.18
N GLU A 241 -3.26 -18.83 -1.67
CA GLU A 241 -3.81 -18.99 -0.32
C GLU A 241 -2.82 -18.56 0.78
N SER A 242 -1.54 -18.91 0.63
CA SER A 242 -0.49 -18.59 1.61
C SER A 242 -0.35 -17.08 1.83
N VAL A 243 -0.36 -16.25 0.78
CA VAL A 243 -0.26 -14.79 0.97
C VAL A 243 -1.53 -14.20 1.60
N MET A 244 -2.70 -14.80 1.32
CA MET A 244 -4.01 -14.33 1.78
C MET A 244 -4.42 -14.86 3.16
N SER A 245 -3.70 -15.83 3.73
CA SER A 245 -4.12 -16.53 4.95
C SER A 245 -4.35 -15.59 6.14
N GLU A 246 -5.17 -16.02 7.11
CA GLU A 246 -5.14 -15.40 8.44
C GLU A 246 -3.71 -15.52 9.01
N GLY A 247 -3.26 -14.49 9.75
CA GLY A 247 -1.91 -14.45 10.31
C GLY A 247 -0.78 -14.21 9.29
N THR A 248 -1.09 -13.97 8.01
CA THR A 248 -0.11 -13.59 6.98
C THR A 248 0.74 -12.40 7.44
N ARG A 249 2.07 -12.49 7.24
CA ARG A 249 3.03 -11.41 7.52
C ARG A 249 3.27 -10.54 6.30
N SER A 250 2.64 -10.88 5.16
CA SER A 250 2.61 -10.06 3.97
C SER A 250 1.77 -8.80 4.22
N THR A 251 2.39 -7.62 4.15
CA THR A 251 1.65 -6.35 4.15
C THR A 251 0.80 -6.17 2.89
N ARG A 252 0.99 -7.04 1.89
CA ARG A 252 0.19 -7.13 0.67
C ARG A 252 -1.00 -8.09 0.79
N GLY A 253 -1.06 -8.98 1.78
CA GLY A 253 -2.13 -10.00 1.91
C GLY A 253 -3.56 -9.44 1.82
N PRO A 254 -3.92 -8.40 2.62
CA PRO A 254 -5.23 -7.74 2.52
C PRO A 254 -5.47 -7.08 1.16
N GLN A 255 -4.44 -6.47 0.57
CA GLN A 255 -4.53 -5.82 -0.74
C GLN A 255 -4.65 -6.85 -1.88
N ILE A 256 -4.06 -8.04 -1.74
CA ILE A 256 -4.20 -9.13 -2.71
C ILE A 256 -5.60 -9.75 -2.61
N ARG A 257 -6.19 -9.87 -1.41
CA ARG A 257 -7.64 -10.15 -1.28
C ARG A 257 -8.47 -9.11 -2.03
N GLU A 258 -8.28 -7.81 -1.74
CA GLU A 258 -8.97 -6.70 -2.45
C GLU A 258 -8.78 -6.71 -3.99
N TRP A 259 -7.72 -7.33 -4.51
CA TRP A 259 -7.37 -7.33 -5.95
C TRP A 259 -7.66 -8.64 -6.70
N VAL A 260 -7.76 -9.77 -6.00
CA VAL A 260 -7.78 -11.12 -6.59
C VAL A 260 -9.00 -11.93 -6.17
N ALA A 261 -9.62 -11.62 -5.02
CA ALA A 261 -10.80 -12.34 -4.52
C ALA A 261 -11.70 -11.40 -3.71
N TRP A 262 -12.76 -10.86 -4.35
CA TRP A 262 -13.76 -10.08 -3.63
C TRP A 262 -14.52 -10.96 -2.63
N ASN A 263 -14.08 -10.86 -1.38
CA ASN A 263 -14.79 -11.16 -0.14
C ASN A 263 -15.50 -12.53 0.00
N SER A 264 -14.71 -13.58 0.25
CA SER A 264 -15.08 -14.49 1.35
C SER A 264 -14.21 -14.20 2.57
N THR A 265 -14.85 -14.05 3.74
CA THR A 265 -14.16 -13.92 5.02
C THR A 265 -13.65 -15.25 5.56
N GLU A 266 -14.07 -16.38 4.99
CA GLU A 266 -13.78 -17.74 5.48
C GLU A 266 -13.09 -18.65 4.44
N ASP A 267 -13.07 -18.26 3.16
CA ASP A 267 -12.57 -19.05 2.03
C ASP A 267 -11.65 -18.20 1.12
N SER A 268 -10.77 -18.83 0.35
CA SER A 268 -9.90 -18.18 -0.64
C SER A 268 -10.53 -18.08 -2.03
N GLY A 269 -11.49 -18.97 -2.34
CA GLY A 269 -12.03 -19.17 -3.69
C GLY A 269 -11.11 -19.95 -4.65
N TRP A 270 -9.90 -20.36 -4.22
CA TRP A 270 -8.94 -21.08 -5.07
C TRP A 270 -9.09 -22.59 -4.92
N ASN A 271 -9.52 -23.26 -5.99
CA ASN A 271 -9.78 -24.69 -6.01
C ASN A 271 -8.76 -25.44 -6.89
N VAL A 272 -8.26 -26.56 -6.40
CA VAL A 272 -7.65 -27.61 -7.24
C VAL A 272 -8.77 -28.46 -7.84
N ILE A 273 -8.84 -28.56 -9.17
CA ILE A 273 -9.79 -29.44 -9.86
C ILE A 273 -9.12 -30.78 -10.19
N ASP A 274 -7.89 -30.72 -10.72
CA ASP A 274 -6.96 -31.84 -10.88
C ASP A 274 -5.51 -31.30 -10.92
N ASP A 275 -4.53 -32.16 -11.17
CA ASP A 275 -3.09 -31.85 -11.22
C ASP A 275 -2.70 -30.63 -12.08
N GLU A 276 -3.48 -30.34 -13.12
CA GLU A 276 -3.20 -29.36 -14.19
C GLU A 276 -4.32 -28.30 -14.32
N THR A 277 -5.41 -28.40 -13.54
CA THR A 277 -6.56 -27.49 -13.63
C THR A 277 -6.83 -26.76 -12.30
N VAL A 278 -6.80 -25.43 -12.32
CA VAL A 278 -7.07 -24.55 -11.17
C VAL A 278 -8.32 -23.71 -11.43
N ARG A 279 -9.24 -23.61 -10.47
CA ARG A 279 -10.45 -22.78 -10.60
C ARG A 279 -10.56 -21.76 -9.47
N LEU A 280 -10.60 -20.48 -9.85
CA LEU A 280 -10.93 -19.36 -8.97
C LEU A 280 -12.44 -19.09 -9.03
N ASP A 281 -13.14 -19.24 -7.90
CA ASP A 281 -14.48 -18.70 -7.71
C ASP A 281 -14.43 -17.17 -7.54
N LEU A 282 -15.33 -16.47 -8.23
CA LEU A 282 -15.40 -15.00 -8.28
C LEU A 282 -16.76 -14.51 -7.77
N GLN A 283 -16.75 -13.30 -7.20
CA GLN A 283 -17.97 -12.53 -6.94
C GLN A 283 -18.06 -11.33 -7.88
N ASP A 284 -16.99 -10.54 -7.94
CA ASP A 284 -16.77 -9.49 -8.93
C ASP A 284 -15.48 -9.80 -9.71
N LEU A 285 -15.52 -9.71 -11.04
CA LEU A 285 -14.34 -9.75 -11.89
C LEU A 285 -13.76 -8.33 -12.04
N LEU A 286 -12.48 -8.12 -11.73
CA LEU A 286 -11.82 -6.86 -12.07
C LEU A 286 -11.61 -6.77 -13.60
N PRO A 287 -11.81 -5.61 -14.26
CA PRO A 287 -11.43 -5.47 -15.68
C PRO A 287 -9.96 -5.85 -15.88
N THR A 288 -9.10 -5.39 -14.96
CA THR A 288 -7.66 -5.62 -14.91
C THR A 288 -7.22 -7.05 -14.57
N TRP A 289 -8.12 -8.05 -14.49
CA TRP A 289 -7.82 -9.40 -13.98
C TRP A 289 -6.59 -10.04 -14.65
N ALA A 290 -6.48 -9.99 -15.99
CA ALA A 290 -5.36 -10.61 -16.70
C ALA A 290 -4.01 -9.96 -16.32
N SER A 291 -4.00 -8.63 -16.13
CA SER A 291 -2.84 -7.92 -15.61
C SER A 291 -2.50 -8.36 -14.18
N ALA A 292 -3.52 -8.56 -13.34
CA ALA A 292 -3.39 -9.02 -11.96
C ALA A 292 -2.91 -10.48 -11.81
N PHE A 293 -2.79 -11.26 -12.90
CA PHE A 293 -2.18 -12.60 -12.91
C PHE A 293 -0.84 -12.69 -13.67
N SER A 294 -0.29 -11.55 -14.08
CA SER A 294 0.83 -11.46 -15.02
C SER A 294 2.16 -10.98 -14.41
N ASN A 295 3.22 -11.05 -15.23
CA ASN A 295 4.51 -10.43 -14.98
C ASN A 295 4.53 -8.88 -15.02
N VAL A 296 3.41 -8.19 -15.26
CA VAL A 296 3.32 -6.70 -15.22
C VAL A 296 2.41 -6.16 -14.11
N GLY A 297 1.73 -7.04 -13.36
CA GLY A 297 0.71 -6.70 -12.35
C GLY A 297 1.18 -6.02 -11.07
N GLY A 298 2.49 -5.74 -10.91
CA GLY A 298 3.01 -4.91 -9.82
C GLY A 298 2.92 -5.50 -8.40
N GLY A 299 2.75 -6.82 -8.27
CA GLY A 299 2.76 -7.50 -6.97
C GLY A 299 1.71 -8.60 -6.76
N THR A 300 1.31 -9.31 -7.82
CA THR A 300 0.66 -10.64 -7.76
C THR A 300 1.57 -11.63 -7.02
N PRO A 301 1.03 -12.69 -6.37
CA PRO A 301 1.83 -13.85 -5.97
C PRO A 301 2.62 -14.47 -7.13
N VAL A 302 3.85 -14.88 -6.86
CA VAL A 302 4.60 -15.78 -7.74
C VAL A 302 4.31 -17.23 -7.36
N ILE A 303 4.36 -18.11 -8.37
CA ILE A 303 4.19 -19.54 -8.14
C ILE A 303 5.47 -20.10 -7.50
N VAL A 304 5.30 -20.82 -6.39
CA VAL A 304 6.39 -21.36 -5.56
C VAL A 304 6.13 -22.82 -5.24
N SER A 305 7.19 -23.61 -5.03
CA SER A 305 7.04 -25.04 -4.78
C SER A 305 6.49 -25.31 -3.37
N LYS A 306 5.24 -25.77 -3.30
CA LYS A 306 4.60 -26.28 -2.08
C LYS A 306 5.37 -27.48 -1.53
N LYS A 307 5.85 -28.37 -2.42
CA LYS A 307 6.68 -29.52 -2.06
C LYS A 307 7.97 -29.15 -1.31
N LEU A 308 8.64 -28.05 -1.68
CA LEU A 308 9.80 -27.54 -0.93
C LEU A 308 9.43 -27.17 0.51
N TYR A 309 8.26 -26.55 0.70
CA TYR A 309 7.73 -26.20 2.01
C TYR A 309 7.33 -27.44 2.82
N ASP A 310 6.62 -28.39 2.22
CA ASP A 310 6.18 -29.62 2.88
C ASP A 310 7.37 -30.54 3.27
N GLU A 311 8.40 -30.67 2.41
CA GLU A 311 9.56 -31.54 2.67
C GLU A 311 10.63 -30.92 3.60
N ARG A 312 10.78 -29.58 3.62
CA ARG A 312 11.87 -28.90 4.37
C ARG A 312 11.41 -27.87 5.41
N GLY A 313 10.13 -27.56 5.46
CA GLY A 313 9.53 -26.61 6.40
C GLY A 313 9.80 -25.14 6.08
N GLU A 314 9.00 -24.27 6.69
CA GLU A 314 8.98 -22.81 6.52
C GLU A 314 10.38 -22.18 6.47
N ASN A 315 11.23 -22.43 7.47
CA ASN A 315 12.57 -21.82 7.56
C ASN A 315 13.48 -22.13 6.35
N SER A 316 13.40 -23.34 5.80
CA SER A 316 14.19 -23.71 4.61
C SER A 316 13.56 -23.14 3.35
N ALA A 317 12.24 -23.25 3.18
CA ALA A 317 11.54 -22.73 2.02
C ALA A 317 11.67 -21.21 1.89
N LEU A 318 11.60 -20.49 3.02
CA LEU A 318 11.70 -19.03 3.08
C LEU A 318 13.02 -18.52 2.51
N THR A 319 14.14 -19.24 2.70
CA THR A 319 15.47 -18.81 2.25
C THR A 319 16.00 -19.53 1.01
N THR A 320 15.32 -20.59 0.53
CA THR A 320 15.77 -21.38 -0.63
C THR A 320 15.07 -20.92 -1.90
N SER A 321 15.73 -20.08 -2.72
CA SER A 321 15.17 -19.63 -4.01
C SER A 321 14.90 -20.82 -4.94
N VAL A 322 13.62 -21.10 -5.19
CA VAL A 322 13.12 -22.08 -6.17
C VAL A 322 11.91 -21.45 -6.85
N GLY A 323 12.12 -20.94 -8.06
CA GLY A 323 11.08 -20.38 -8.90
C GLY A 323 10.90 -21.19 -10.18
N THR A 324 10.26 -20.56 -11.15
CA THR A 324 9.91 -21.13 -12.47
C THR A 324 10.52 -20.40 -13.64
N GLY A 325 11.14 -19.22 -13.42
CA GLY A 325 11.54 -18.31 -14.50
C GLY A 325 12.84 -18.69 -15.23
N PRO A 326 13.24 -17.91 -16.26
CA PRO A 326 14.40 -18.21 -17.10
C PRO A 326 15.78 -18.14 -16.41
N LEU A 327 15.88 -17.58 -15.19
CA LEU A 327 17.14 -17.43 -14.45
C LEU A 327 17.06 -18.08 -13.07
N ASN A 328 17.89 -19.11 -12.85
CA ASN A 328 17.99 -19.86 -11.61
C ASN A 328 19.04 -19.22 -10.68
N ALA A 329 18.61 -18.63 -9.56
CA ALA A 329 19.52 -18.03 -8.57
C ALA A 329 20.33 -19.10 -7.82
N VAL A 330 21.63 -19.20 -8.09
CA VAL A 330 22.55 -20.21 -7.51
C VAL A 330 23.25 -19.72 -6.24
N GLU A 331 23.51 -18.42 -6.11
CA GLU A 331 24.10 -17.79 -4.93
C GLU A 331 23.33 -16.51 -4.58
N TRP A 332 23.09 -16.27 -3.28
CA TRP A 332 22.38 -15.10 -2.78
C TRP A 332 23.00 -14.65 -1.46
N VAL A 333 23.83 -13.60 -1.52
CA VAL A 333 24.48 -12.98 -0.38
C VAL A 333 23.77 -11.66 -0.08
N SER A 334 22.94 -11.67 0.97
CA SER A 334 22.29 -10.45 1.48
C SER A 334 23.33 -9.35 1.69
N ASP A 335 22.98 -8.12 1.29
CA ASP A 335 23.83 -6.93 1.39
C ASP A 335 25.17 -6.99 0.62
N ASP A 336 25.33 -7.91 -0.34
CA ASP A 336 26.45 -7.92 -1.31
C ASP A 336 26.01 -8.26 -2.74
N HIS A 337 25.55 -9.48 -3.03
CA HIS A 337 25.26 -9.88 -4.43
C HIS A 337 24.28 -11.05 -4.60
N ILE A 338 23.76 -11.20 -5.82
CA ILE A 338 23.06 -12.40 -6.31
C ILE A 338 23.79 -12.90 -7.56
N LEU A 339 23.94 -14.21 -7.72
CA LEU A 339 24.35 -14.87 -8.96
C LEU A 339 23.22 -15.80 -9.44
N ALA A 340 22.83 -15.69 -10.70
CA ALA A 340 21.94 -16.62 -11.37
C ALA A 340 22.54 -17.16 -12.67
N GLU A 341 22.15 -18.37 -13.02
CA GLU A 341 22.51 -19.06 -14.26
C GLU A 341 21.25 -19.25 -15.15
N PRO A 342 21.40 -19.36 -16.48
CA PRO A 342 20.30 -19.74 -17.37
C PRO A 342 19.61 -21.04 -16.91
N PHE A 343 18.28 -21.08 -16.90
CA PHE A 343 17.55 -22.33 -16.70
C PHE A 343 17.31 -23.01 -18.06
N GLU A 344 18.17 -23.98 -18.39
CA GLU A 344 18.15 -24.71 -19.69
C GLU A 344 16.84 -25.47 -19.95
N GLU A 345 16.11 -25.85 -18.90
CA GLU A 345 14.81 -26.55 -18.97
C GLU A 345 13.61 -25.58 -18.98
N HIS A 346 13.84 -24.27 -19.13
CA HIS A 346 12.77 -23.27 -19.12
C HIS A 346 11.89 -23.30 -20.38
N TYR A 347 10.63 -23.71 -20.20
CA TYR A 347 9.59 -23.92 -21.21
C TYR A 347 9.49 -22.84 -22.32
N ARG A 348 9.79 -21.57 -22.00
CA ARG A 348 9.53 -20.42 -22.88
C ARG A 348 10.76 -19.80 -23.55
N ILE A 349 11.91 -19.76 -22.86
CA ILE A 349 13.14 -19.09 -23.34
C ILE A 349 14.36 -19.41 -22.47
N VAL A 350 15.49 -19.79 -23.09
CA VAL A 350 16.80 -19.85 -22.41
C VAL A 350 17.58 -18.54 -22.64
N PRO A 351 18.06 -17.84 -21.58
CA PRO A 351 18.91 -16.66 -21.71
C PRO A 351 20.20 -16.91 -22.52
N LYS A 352 20.70 -15.88 -23.22
CA LYS A 352 21.89 -15.98 -24.10
C LYS A 352 23.21 -15.53 -23.45
N VAL A 353 23.16 -15.27 -22.15
CA VAL A 353 24.27 -14.91 -21.26
C VAL A 353 24.79 -16.16 -20.55
N ASN A 354 26.06 -16.17 -20.12
CA ASN A 354 26.61 -17.28 -19.33
C ASN A 354 26.06 -17.29 -17.90
N SER A 355 25.99 -16.12 -17.28
CA SER A 355 25.42 -15.88 -15.96
C SER A 355 24.90 -14.46 -15.85
N VAL A 356 24.12 -14.18 -14.80
CA VAL A 356 23.71 -12.83 -14.40
C VAL A 356 24.09 -12.61 -12.95
N ARG A 357 24.90 -11.58 -12.69
CA ARG A 357 25.30 -11.14 -11.34
C ARG A 357 24.74 -9.76 -11.03
N TRP A 358 23.94 -9.63 -9.99
CA TRP A 358 23.54 -8.33 -9.44
C TRP A 358 24.44 -8.03 -8.23
N VAL A 359 25.04 -6.85 -8.17
CA VAL A 359 25.94 -6.43 -7.09
C VAL A 359 25.43 -5.16 -6.43
N LEU A 360 25.38 -5.15 -5.10
CA LEU A 360 24.95 -4.01 -4.31
C LEU A 360 25.96 -2.87 -4.42
N MET A 361 25.51 -1.78 -5.04
CA MET A 361 26.24 -0.53 -5.19
C MET A 361 25.27 0.62 -4.91
N PRO A 362 24.95 0.94 -3.65
CA PRO A 362 23.97 1.98 -3.31
C PRO A 362 24.47 3.38 -3.75
N GLU A 363 25.78 3.61 -3.68
CA GLU A 363 26.39 4.90 -3.99
C GLU A 363 26.59 5.09 -5.51
N PRO A 364 25.94 6.09 -6.15
CA PRO A 364 26.04 6.29 -7.60
C PRO A 364 27.46 6.62 -8.09
N ALA A 365 28.29 7.24 -7.25
CA ALA A 365 29.70 7.47 -7.57
C ALA A 365 30.50 6.16 -7.72
N THR A 366 30.17 5.14 -6.90
CA THR A 366 30.75 3.79 -7.01
C THR A 366 30.27 3.10 -8.28
N GLN A 367 28.98 3.21 -8.62
CA GLN A 367 28.45 2.69 -9.89
C GLN A 367 29.13 3.35 -11.11
N ILE A 368 29.27 4.68 -11.14
CA ILE A 368 29.95 5.39 -12.24
C ILE A 368 31.41 4.92 -12.37
N ALA A 369 32.11 4.73 -11.25
CA ALA A 369 33.48 4.21 -11.26
C ALA A 369 33.56 2.78 -11.84
N ALA A 370 32.73 1.86 -11.33
CA ALA A 370 32.64 0.48 -11.80
C ALA A 370 32.22 0.38 -13.27
N PHE A 371 31.21 1.15 -13.69
CA PHE A 371 30.72 1.23 -15.06
C PHE A 371 31.81 1.71 -16.01
N ARG A 372 32.65 2.67 -15.58
CA ARG A 372 33.78 3.18 -16.36
C ARG A 372 34.85 2.11 -16.62
N VAL A 373 35.24 1.35 -15.60
CA VAL A 373 36.32 0.36 -15.71
C VAL A 373 35.87 -1.00 -16.27
N GLY A 374 34.56 -1.27 -16.33
CA GLY A 374 34.00 -2.53 -16.84
C GLY A 374 33.70 -3.57 -15.76
N GLU A 375 33.58 -3.15 -14.50
CA GLU A 375 33.15 -4.01 -13.38
C GLU A 375 31.63 -4.27 -13.39
N ILE A 376 30.85 -3.37 -14.01
CA ILE A 376 29.41 -3.55 -14.27
C ILE A 376 29.06 -3.18 -15.70
N HIS A 377 28.13 -3.92 -16.31
CA HIS A 377 27.63 -3.71 -17.66
C HIS A 377 26.38 -2.83 -17.71
N MET A 378 25.53 -2.90 -16.69
CA MET A 378 24.26 -2.15 -16.60
C MET A 378 24.07 -1.57 -15.19
N ALA A 379 23.43 -0.41 -15.09
CA ALA A 379 23.03 0.17 -13.80
C ALA A 379 21.80 1.10 -13.93
N PRO A 380 20.78 0.97 -13.07
CA PRO A 380 19.68 1.93 -13.00
C PRO A 380 20.13 3.20 -12.24
N MET A 381 20.28 4.31 -12.95
CA MET A 381 20.81 5.56 -12.43
C MET A 381 19.77 6.69 -12.46
N ALA A 382 19.82 7.58 -11.48
CA ALA A 382 19.10 8.86 -11.58
C ALA A 382 19.72 9.73 -12.71
N PRO A 383 18.94 10.58 -13.40
CA PRO A 383 19.37 11.36 -14.57
C PRO A 383 20.74 12.06 -14.44
N ARG A 384 20.97 12.74 -13.30
CA ARG A 384 22.21 13.47 -13.00
C ARG A 384 23.47 12.61 -12.91
N PHE A 385 23.31 11.29 -12.73
CA PHE A 385 24.40 10.31 -12.67
C PHE A 385 24.55 9.53 -13.98
N ALA A 386 23.43 9.33 -14.70
CA ALA A 386 23.42 8.67 -16.00
C ALA A 386 24.29 9.40 -17.04
N VAL A 387 24.17 10.74 -17.14
CA VAL A 387 24.96 11.52 -18.12
C VAL A 387 26.48 11.39 -17.88
N PRO A 388 27.02 11.62 -16.66
CA PRO A 388 28.44 11.35 -16.38
C PRO A 388 28.91 9.90 -16.61
N ALA A 389 28.04 8.91 -16.45
CA ALA A 389 28.37 7.52 -16.76
C ALA A 389 28.51 7.28 -18.27
N LEU A 390 27.62 7.86 -19.07
CA LEU A 390 27.66 7.78 -20.54
C LEU A 390 28.89 8.51 -21.11
N GLU A 391 29.20 9.70 -20.61
CA GLU A 391 30.41 10.46 -20.97
C GLU A 391 31.72 9.75 -20.58
N ALA A 392 31.67 8.78 -19.66
CA ALA A 392 32.85 8.05 -19.20
C ALA A 392 33.21 6.82 -20.06
N VAL A 393 32.34 6.37 -20.97
CA VAL A 393 32.52 5.14 -21.78
C VAL A 393 32.03 5.34 -23.23
N ASP A 394 32.96 5.38 -24.18
CA ASP A 394 32.66 5.54 -25.61
C ASP A 394 31.69 4.46 -26.12
N ASN A 395 30.61 4.88 -26.81
CA ASN A 395 29.55 4.03 -27.35
C ASN A 395 28.73 3.25 -26.29
N SER A 396 28.81 3.66 -25.02
CA SER A 396 27.74 3.34 -24.06
C SER A 396 26.43 4.01 -24.48
N TRP A 397 25.32 3.48 -23.98
CA TRP A 397 23.96 3.91 -24.31
C TRP A 397 23.06 3.81 -23.07
N ALA A 398 21.85 4.36 -23.16
CA ALA A 398 20.88 4.28 -22.08
C ALA A 398 19.49 3.91 -22.62
N ARG A 399 18.69 3.29 -21.75
CA ARG A 399 17.32 2.87 -22.05
C ARG A 399 16.40 3.29 -20.89
N GLU A 400 15.24 3.85 -21.23
CA GLU A 400 14.17 4.06 -20.25
C GLU A 400 13.38 2.76 -20.01
N VAL A 401 13.00 2.51 -18.76
CA VAL A 401 12.47 1.22 -18.31
C VAL A 401 11.27 1.37 -17.40
N GLY A 402 10.27 0.50 -17.63
CA GLY A 402 8.97 0.56 -16.98
C GLY A 402 8.20 1.83 -17.37
N ALA A 403 7.04 2.00 -16.77
CA ALA A 403 6.22 3.18 -16.99
C ALA A 403 6.89 4.44 -16.41
N GLY A 404 7.51 4.35 -15.22
CA GLY A 404 8.15 5.44 -14.49
C GLY A 404 7.32 5.99 -13.33
N ASN A 405 7.95 6.74 -12.43
CA ASN A 405 7.43 7.09 -11.10
C ASN A 405 6.82 8.51 -11.03
N PRO A 406 5.51 8.69 -10.78
CA PRO A 406 4.90 10.00 -10.57
C PRO A 406 5.46 10.70 -9.34
N GLN A 407 5.89 11.95 -9.53
CA GLN A 407 6.29 12.85 -8.46
C GLN A 407 5.08 13.73 -8.14
N THR A 408 4.22 13.19 -7.27
CA THR A 408 2.89 13.73 -6.98
C THR A 408 2.77 14.07 -5.49
N VAL A 409 2.19 15.23 -5.18
CA VAL A 409 1.82 15.60 -3.80
C VAL A 409 0.37 15.24 -3.54
N LEU A 410 0.14 14.62 -2.39
CA LEU A 410 -1.16 14.33 -1.80
C LEU A 410 -1.43 15.28 -0.63
N PHE A 411 -2.54 16.01 -0.68
CA PHE A 411 -2.97 16.92 0.38
C PHE A 411 -3.79 16.18 1.45
N ALA A 412 -3.09 15.37 2.24
CA ALA A 412 -3.70 14.50 3.23
C ALA A 412 -4.51 15.24 4.30
N GLY A 413 -5.45 14.54 4.92
CA GLY A 413 -6.37 15.06 5.93
C GLY A 413 -7.77 15.39 5.39
N ASN A 414 -7.96 15.43 4.07
CA ASN A 414 -9.27 15.55 3.44
C ASN A 414 -9.99 14.19 3.45
N PHE A 415 -10.63 13.87 4.58
CA PHE A 415 -11.44 12.67 4.78
C PHE A 415 -12.93 13.02 4.65
N TRP A 416 -13.46 12.89 3.44
CA TRP A 416 -14.79 13.39 3.06
C TRP A 416 -15.86 12.29 2.85
N ALA A 417 -15.53 11.03 3.16
CA ALA A 417 -16.52 9.95 3.19
C ALA A 417 -17.43 10.06 4.41
N THR A 418 -18.62 9.46 4.34
CA THR A 418 -19.58 9.41 5.46
C THR A 418 -20.07 8.01 5.81
N THR A 419 -19.98 7.04 4.90
CA THR A 419 -20.35 5.64 5.16
C THR A 419 -19.30 4.62 4.72
N HIS A 420 -19.31 3.45 5.36
CA HIS A 420 -18.42 2.34 5.09
C HIS A 420 -18.84 1.68 3.76
N PRO A 421 -17.93 1.59 2.79
CA PRO A 421 -18.26 1.32 1.39
C PRO A 421 -18.92 -0.05 1.10
N ALA A 422 -18.81 -1.02 2.01
CA ALA A 422 -19.34 -2.37 1.84
C ALA A 422 -20.49 -2.73 2.82
N THR A 423 -20.79 -1.88 3.81
CA THR A 423 -21.86 -2.15 4.81
C THR A 423 -22.83 -0.99 5.01
N GLY A 424 -22.49 0.23 4.57
CA GLY A 424 -23.30 1.44 4.78
C GLY A 424 -23.26 2.00 6.20
N GLU A 425 -22.42 1.45 7.08
CA GLU A 425 -22.26 1.90 8.47
C GLU A 425 -21.49 3.23 8.56
N THR A 426 -21.75 4.06 9.58
CA THR A 426 -21.05 5.35 9.76
C THR A 426 -19.74 5.25 10.55
N GLU A 427 -19.37 4.04 10.99
CA GLU A 427 -18.18 3.74 11.77
C GLU A 427 -17.47 2.52 11.15
N ASP A 428 -16.14 2.46 11.27
CA ASP A 428 -15.34 1.29 10.90
C ASP A 428 -14.28 0.97 11.98
N THR A 429 -13.32 0.08 11.67
CA THR A 429 -12.25 -0.30 12.61
C THR A 429 -11.32 0.85 13.02
N HIS A 430 -11.45 2.02 12.41
CA HIS A 430 -10.72 3.26 12.72
C HIS A 430 -11.64 4.33 13.34
N GLY A 431 -12.86 3.97 13.74
CA GLY A 431 -13.85 4.85 14.38
C GLY A 431 -14.85 5.47 13.39
N ALA A 432 -15.51 6.55 13.82
CA ALA A 432 -16.50 7.27 13.01
C ALA A 432 -15.86 7.87 11.75
N ILE A 433 -16.47 7.60 10.60
CA ILE A 433 -15.87 7.83 9.28
C ILE A 433 -15.76 9.33 8.98
N ASN A 434 -16.77 10.11 9.35
CA ASN A 434 -16.78 11.56 9.24
C ASN A 434 -16.04 12.29 10.39
N GLN A 435 -15.29 11.57 11.23
CA GLN A 435 -14.54 12.11 12.38
C GLN A 435 -13.15 11.46 12.51
N ARG A 436 -12.44 11.27 11.38
CA ARG A 436 -11.07 10.74 11.38
C ARG A 436 -10.12 11.65 12.17
N GLU A 437 -9.17 11.07 12.89
CA GLU A 437 -8.21 11.82 13.72
C GLU A 437 -7.37 12.85 12.91
N GLY A 438 -7.10 12.57 11.63
CA GLY A 438 -6.41 13.49 10.72
C GLY A 438 -7.30 14.48 9.97
N PHE A 439 -8.63 14.51 10.22
CA PHE A 439 -9.54 15.47 9.61
C PHE A 439 -9.57 16.77 10.42
N LEU A 440 -8.72 17.72 10.04
CA LEU A 440 -8.49 18.98 10.75
C LEU A 440 -8.74 20.18 9.82
N PRO A 441 -10.00 20.59 9.57
CA PRO A 441 -10.31 21.74 8.71
C PRO A 441 -10.07 23.07 9.45
N ASP A 442 -8.81 23.37 9.79
CA ASP A 442 -8.40 24.54 10.59
C ASP A 442 -7.34 25.42 9.88
N ASP A 443 -6.90 26.49 10.53
CA ASP A 443 -5.94 27.47 9.99
C ASP A 443 -4.49 26.94 9.95
N ASP A 444 -4.14 25.90 10.73
CA ASP A 444 -2.83 25.23 10.66
C ASP A 444 -2.78 24.22 9.48
N HIS A 445 -3.94 23.78 8.99
CA HIS A 445 -4.08 22.86 7.86
C HIS A 445 -4.98 23.45 6.74
N PRO A 446 -4.62 24.59 6.12
CA PRO A 446 -5.46 25.31 5.15
C PRO A 446 -5.76 24.54 3.86
N TRP A 447 -5.07 23.43 3.58
CA TRP A 447 -5.41 22.50 2.50
C TRP A 447 -6.53 21.50 2.85
N ILE A 448 -7.08 21.52 4.07
CA ILE A 448 -8.21 20.67 4.50
C ILE A 448 -9.50 21.51 4.48
N GLY A 449 -10.49 21.06 3.71
CA GLY A 449 -11.83 21.67 3.65
C GLY A 449 -12.87 20.81 4.38
N ASP A 450 -13.85 21.47 5.01
CA ASP A 450 -14.97 20.82 5.70
C ASP A 450 -16.18 20.61 4.76
N PRO A 451 -16.58 19.36 4.42
CA PRO A 451 -17.72 19.11 3.53
C PRO A 451 -19.08 19.64 4.00
N SER A 452 -19.20 20.09 5.25
CA SER A 452 -20.40 20.75 5.77
C SER A 452 -20.41 22.28 5.59
N ASP A 453 -19.29 22.88 5.14
CA ASP A 453 -19.15 24.31 4.84
C ASP A 453 -18.57 24.55 3.42
N GLU A 454 -19.42 25.07 2.53
CA GLU A 454 -19.08 25.42 1.14
C GLU A 454 -17.93 26.45 1.05
N ALA A 455 -17.82 27.37 2.03
CA ALA A 455 -16.74 28.35 2.06
C ALA A 455 -15.40 27.69 2.41
N SER A 456 -15.36 26.90 3.49
CA SER A 456 -14.17 26.11 3.89
C SER A 456 -13.67 25.20 2.76
N MET A 457 -14.59 24.60 2.00
CA MET A 457 -14.25 23.77 0.83
C MET A 457 -13.64 24.58 -0.32
N GLU A 458 -14.22 25.73 -0.69
CA GLU A 458 -13.69 26.59 -1.76
C GLU A 458 -12.36 27.25 -1.39
N GLU A 459 -12.18 27.69 -0.15
CA GLU A 459 -10.92 28.23 0.36
C GLU A 459 -9.80 27.18 0.32
N ALA A 460 -10.05 25.98 0.85
CA ALA A 460 -9.07 24.90 0.82
C ALA A 460 -8.78 24.42 -0.62
N ARG A 461 -9.78 24.48 -1.52
CA ARG A 461 -9.60 24.22 -2.95
C ARG A 461 -8.69 25.26 -3.60
N LYS A 462 -8.91 26.55 -3.36
CA LYS A 462 -8.02 27.64 -3.83
C LYS A 462 -6.60 27.49 -3.29
N TYR A 463 -6.43 27.19 -2.00
CA TYR A 463 -5.12 27.00 -1.39
C TYR A 463 -4.34 25.85 -2.03
N ARG A 464 -4.98 24.68 -2.25
CA ARG A 464 -4.37 23.55 -2.98
C ARG A 464 -4.03 23.91 -4.43
N TRP A 465 -4.88 24.66 -5.12
CA TRP A 465 -4.59 25.18 -6.46
C TRP A 465 -3.42 26.17 -6.47
N ALA A 466 -3.29 27.05 -5.48
CA ALA A 466 -2.17 27.98 -5.37
C ALA A 466 -0.82 27.23 -5.26
N LEU A 467 -0.75 26.23 -4.39
CA LEU A 467 0.42 25.36 -4.27
C LEU A 467 0.69 24.58 -5.56
N ALA A 468 -0.34 24.17 -6.30
CA ALA A 468 -0.19 23.45 -7.57
C ALA A 468 0.26 24.35 -8.74
N MET A 469 -0.13 25.63 -8.76
CA MET A 469 0.20 26.61 -9.80
C MET A 469 1.51 27.37 -9.55
N ALA A 470 2.00 27.45 -8.31
CA ALA A 470 3.27 28.09 -7.98
C ALA A 470 4.52 27.31 -8.45
N VAL A 471 4.36 26.11 -9.01
CA VAL A 471 5.45 25.22 -9.45
C VAL A 471 5.55 25.19 -10.98
N ASP A 472 6.64 25.71 -11.55
CA ASP A 472 6.96 25.50 -12.96
C ASP A 472 7.43 24.04 -13.15
N ARG A 473 6.52 23.20 -13.66
CA ARG A 473 6.76 21.77 -13.95
C ARG A 473 7.87 21.55 -14.99
N GLU A 474 7.99 22.47 -15.94
CA GLU A 474 9.01 22.40 -17.00
C GLU A 474 10.39 22.83 -16.48
N GLN A 475 10.45 23.82 -15.59
CA GLN A 475 11.69 24.13 -14.87
C GLN A 475 12.06 23.01 -13.90
N LEU A 476 11.11 22.46 -13.15
CA LEU A 476 11.33 21.33 -12.24
C LEU A 476 11.92 20.11 -12.97
N LEU A 477 11.40 19.80 -14.17
CA LEU A 477 11.90 18.73 -15.03
C LEU A 477 13.35 19.00 -15.49
N ARG A 478 13.68 20.23 -15.90
CA ARG A 478 15.05 20.60 -16.30
C ARG A 478 16.02 20.57 -15.12
N ASP A 479 15.67 21.22 -14.02
CA ASP A 479 16.60 21.57 -12.95
C ASP A 479 16.78 20.44 -11.92
N ALA A 480 15.72 19.67 -11.62
CA ALA A 480 15.76 18.55 -10.66
C ALA A 480 15.84 17.15 -11.31
N GLN A 481 15.53 17.03 -12.61
CA GLN A 481 15.59 15.76 -13.35
C GLN A 481 16.47 15.81 -14.62
N GLY A 482 17.17 16.92 -14.88
CA GLY A 482 18.09 17.02 -16.02
C GLY A 482 17.40 16.96 -17.39
N GLY A 483 16.09 17.20 -17.46
CA GLY A 483 15.27 17.09 -18.67
C GLY A 483 14.77 15.67 -18.99
N PHE A 484 14.97 14.69 -18.10
CA PHE A 484 14.48 13.31 -18.30
C PHE A 484 13.12 13.08 -17.64
N GLY A 485 12.19 12.49 -18.39
CA GLY A 485 10.78 12.34 -18.00
C GLY A 485 9.89 13.41 -18.63
N TRP A 486 8.75 13.69 -18.01
CA TRP A 486 7.79 14.70 -18.51
C TRP A 486 6.99 15.36 -17.39
N ALA A 487 6.39 16.52 -17.67
CA ALA A 487 5.43 17.18 -16.79
C ALA A 487 4.13 16.37 -16.65
N ALA A 488 3.58 16.34 -15.44
CA ALA A 488 2.38 15.60 -15.07
C ALA A 488 1.25 16.55 -14.64
N TYR A 489 0.01 16.19 -14.97
CA TYR A 489 -1.17 17.03 -14.74
C TYR A 489 -2.39 16.25 -14.21
N THR A 490 -2.51 14.95 -14.50
CA THR A 490 -3.66 14.11 -14.12
C THR A 490 -3.27 13.00 -13.13
N ARG A 491 -4.24 12.53 -12.34
CA ARG A 491 -4.11 11.32 -11.51
C ARG A 491 -4.11 10.05 -12.38
N ILE A 492 -4.79 10.03 -13.51
CA ILE A 492 -4.93 8.86 -14.39
C ILE A 492 -3.83 8.75 -15.48
N ASP A 493 -2.75 9.52 -15.37
CA ASP A 493 -1.61 9.49 -16.30
C ASP A 493 -1.96 9.77 -17.78
N VAL A 494 -3.01 10.58 -17.99
CA VAL A 494 -3.39 11.13 -19.29
C VAL A 494 -2.70 12.48 -19.46
N HIS A 495 -1.90 12.61 -20.51
CA HIS A 495 -1.06 13.77 -20.83
C HIS A 495 -1.58 14.50 -22.09
N PRO A 496 -1.16 15.76 -22.38
CA PRO A 496 -1.69 16.56 -23.50
C PRO A 496 -1.53 15.99 -24.93
N GLY A 497 -0.86 14.85 -25.11
CA GLY A 497 -0.74 14.14 -26.39
C GLY A 497 -1.65 12.91 -26.51
N ASN A 498 -2.46 12.61 -25.48
CA ASN A 498 -3.32 11.43 -25.42
C ASN A 498 -4.76 11.80 -25.89
N PRO A 499 -5.44 10.96 -26.70
CA PRO A 499 -6.80 11.24 -27.17
C PRO A 499 -7.87 11.44 -26.09
N LEU A 500 -7.63 11.02 -24.85
CA LEU A 500 -8.53 11.20 -23.70
C LEU A 500 -8.30 12.53 -22.95
N TRP A 501 -7.35 13.36 -23.38
CA TRP A 501 -7.01 14.62 -22.72
C TRP A 501 -8.12 15.68 -22.82
N LYS A 502 -8.32 16.42 -21.72
CA LYS A 502 -9.10 17.67 -21.66
C LYS A 502 -8.20 18.82 -21.26
N ASP A 503 -8.28 19.96 -21.96
CA ASP A 503 -7.47 21.14 -21.62
C ASP A 503 -7.81 21.72 -20.23
N ASP A 504 -9.02 21.46 -19.71
CA ASP A 504 -9.43 21.77 -18.33
C ASP A 504 -8.53 21.11 -17.27
N TRP A 505 -7.78 20.05 -17.63
CA TRP A 505 -6.83 19.37 -16.75
C TRP A 505 -5.43 20.01 -16.73
N PHE A 506 -5.20 21.04 -17.54
CA PHE A 506 -3.92 21.75 -17.51
C PHE A 506 -3.77 22.54 -16.20
N ILE A 507 -2.66 22.30 -15.49
CA ILE A 507 -2.30 23.06 -14.29
C ILE A 507 -1.23 24.09 -14.72
N PRO A 508 -1.61 25.37 -14.93
CA PRO A 508 -0.66 26.39 -15.38
C PRO A 508 0.38 26.71 -14.30
N TYR A 509 1.55 27.16 -14.73
CA TYR A 509 2.43 27.93 -13.85
C TYR A 509 1.95 29.38 -13.83
N ASP A 510 1.35 29.80 -12.72
CA ASP A 510 0.87 31.16 -12.50
C ASP A 510 1.08 31.56 -11.03
N LEU A 511 2.20 32.23 -10.78
CA LEU A 511 2.59 32.68 -9.44
C LEU A 511 1.75 33.89 -8.99
N GLU A 512 1.26 34.73 -9.91
CA GLU A 512 0.44 35.90 -9.55
C GLU A 512 -0.96 35.47 -9.10
N LEU A 513 -1.60 34.55 -9.84
CA LEU A 513 -2.88 33.96 -9.44
C LEU A 513 -2.75 33.08 -8.18
N ALA A 514 -1.64 32.35 -8.03
CA ALA A 514 -1.37 31.61 -6.80
C ALA A 514 -1.25 32.55 -5.58
N GLN A 515 -0.52 33.67 -5.70
CA GLN A 515 -0.43 34.68 -4.64
C GLN A 515 -1.80 35.31 -4.33
N GLN A 516 -2.64 35.55 -5.33
CA GLN A 516 -4.03 36.00 -5.12
C GLN A 516 -4.85 34.95 -4.34
N TYR A 517 -4.78 33.68 -4.70
CA TYR A 517 -5.52 32.60 -4.02
C TYR A 517 -5.10 32.42 -2.56
N ILE A 518 -3.81 32.60 -2.23
CA ILE A 518 -3.34 32.63 -0.85
C ILE A 518 -3.92 33.84 -0.10
N ALA A 519 -3.87 35.04 -0.69
CA ALA A 519 -4.42 36.26 -0.09
C ALA A 519 -5.96 36.27 0.05
N GLU A 520 -6.66 35.38 -0.68
CA GLU A 520 -8.11 35.16 -0.59
C GLU A 520 -8.50 33.98 0.33
N SER A 521 -7.55 33.22 0.87
CA SER A 521 -7.81 32.08 1.77
C SER A 521 -7.95 32.50 3.24
N ARG A 522 -8.53 31.64 4.10
CA ARG A 522 -8.78 31.95 5.53
C ARG A 522 -7.56 32.46 6.31
N THR A 523 -6.36 31.98 5.96
CA THR A 523 -5.10 32.40 6.59
C THR A 523 -4.58 33.75 6.08
N GLY A 524 -4.97 34.19 4.87
CA GLY A 524 -4.48 35.42 4.20
C GLY A 524 -2.99 35.41 3.79
N GLU A 525 -2.20 34.48 4.32
CA GLU A 525 -0.81 34.20 3.98
C GLU A 525 -0.58 32.68 3.90
N CYS A 526 0.53 32.23 3.30
CA CYS A 526 0.72 30.79 3.07
C CYS A 526 1.06 30.01 4.35
N GLY A 527 1.64 30.69 5.36
CA GLY A 527 2.00 30.09 6.65
C GLY A 527 3.24 29.19 6.61
N ASN A 528 3.40 28.39 7.67
CA ASN A 528 4.47 27.40 7.83
C ASN A 528 3.85 26.00 7.92
N PHE A 529 4.32 25.05 7.11
CA PHE A 529 3.89 23.64 7.19
C PHE A 529 4.99 22.64 6.81
N THR A 530 4.81 21.40 7.26
CA THR A 530 5.72 20.29 6.94
C THR A 530 5.22 19.49 5.74
N MET A 531 6.06 19.30 4.72
CA MET A 531 5.84 18.28 3.69
C MET A 531 6.60 16.99 4.04
N HIS A 532 5.94 15.84 3.94
CA HIS A 532 6.56 14.54 4.18
C HIS A 532 7.06 13.90 2.87
N ILE A 533 8.34 13.52 2.83
CA ILE A 533 8.99 12.83 1.70
C ILE A 533 9.69 11.58 2.26
N ALA A 534 9.09 10.41 2.08
CA ALA A 534 9.63 9.16 2.61
C ALA A 534 10.97 8.77 1.94
N ASN A 535 12.02 8.60 2.75
CA ASN A 535 13.39 8.33 2.29
C ASN A 535 13.67 6.87 1.84
N ASP A 536 12.70 5.96 2.01
CA ASP A 536 12.76 4.54 1.66
C ASP A 536 11.83 4.17 0.47
N ARG A 537 11.35 5.18 -0.27
CA ARG A 537 10.47 5.05 -1.45
C ARG A 537 11.20 5.53 -2.71
N ALA A 538 10.69 5.15 -3.89
CA ALA A 538 11.20 5.60 -5.19
C ALA A 538 10.82 7.06 -5.54
N MET A 539 10.81 7.96 -4.54
CA MET A 539 10.59 9.39 -4.72
C MET A 539 11.93 10.06 -5.06
N ASN A 540 11.91 11.05 -5.95
CA ASN A 540 13.06 11.93 -6.10
C ASN A 540 13.01 13.03 -5.03
N PHE A 541 13.83 12.88 -3.99
CA PHE A 541 13.94 13.85 -2.91
C PHE A 541 14.35 15.25 -3.40
N ASP A 542 15.19 15.34 -4.45
CA ASP A 542 15.59 16.63 -5.03
C ASP A 542 14.37 17.35 -5.68
N VAL A 543 13.45 16.60 -6.29
CA VAL A 543 12.18 17.14 -6.83
C VAL A 543 11.29 17.67 -5.71
N GLY A 544 11.19 16.96 -4.58
CA GLY A 544 10.44 17.43 -3.41
C GLY A 544 11.04 18.68 -2.77
N GLN A 545 12.38 18.76 -2.68
CA GLN A 545 13.05 19.97 -2.22
C GLN A 545 12.85 21.15 -3.16
N ALA A 546 12.83 20.92 -4.48
CA ALA A 546 12.57 21.94 -5.49
C ALA A 546 11.12 22.45 -5.43
N ILE A 547 10.11 21.57 -5.31
CA ILE A 547 8.70 21.94 -5.05
C ILE A 547 8.61 22.86 -3.81
N GLY A 548 9.31 22.51 -2.72
CA GLY A 548 9.38 23.37 -1.54
C GLY A 548 10.09 24.72 -1.75
N GLN A 549 10.97 24.86 -2.75
CA GLN A 549 11.53 26.18 -3.11
C GLN A 549 10.55 27.02 -3.93
N PHE A 550 9.76 26.40 -4.82
CA PHE A 550 8.67 27.08 -5.53
C PHE A 550 7.61 27.60 -4.55
N TRP A 551 7.22 26.81 -3.53
CA TRP A 551 6.32 27.27 -2.47
C TRP A 551 6.92 28.38 -1.61
N ARG A 552 8.24 28.43 -1.40
CA ARG A 552 8.91 29.58 -0.76
C ARG A 552 8.84 30.86 -1.62
N ALA A 553 8.76 30.75 -2.94
CA ALA A 553 8.50 31.89 -3.83
C ALA A 553 7.03 32.35 -3.82
N LEU A 554 6.10 31.48 -3.45
CA LEU A 554 4.70 31.82 -3.12
C LEU A 554 4.57 32.49 -1.73
N GLY A 555 5.59 32.36 -0.87
CA GLY A 555 5.61 32.93 0.49
C GLY A 555 5.36 31.92 1.62
N CYS A 556 5.43 30.62 1.33
CA CYS A 556 5.27 29.55 2.32
C CYS A 556 6.60 29.22 3.01
N GLU A 557 6.60 29.06 4.33
CA GLU A 557 7.69 28.36 5.02
C GLU A 557 7.41 26.84 4.97
N VAL A 558 8.41 26.07 4.52
CA VAL A 558 8.24 24.63 4.25
C VAL A 558 9.35 23.84 4.92
N GLU A 559 8.98 23.00 5.88
CA GLU A 559 9.84 21.99 6.48
C GLU A 559 9.68 20.63 5.79
N PHE A 560 10.66 19.73 5.96
CA PHE A 560 10.67 18.41 5.32
C PHE A 560 10.78 17.28 6.35
N ASP A 561 9.70 16.51 6.54
CA ASP A 561 9.75 15.24 7.26
C ASP A 561 10.30 14.15 6.34
N GLN A 562 11.43 13.55 6.70
CA GLN A 562 12.08 12.47 5.95
C GLN A 562 11.82 11.08 6.53
N THR A 563 10.87 10.94 7.45
CA THR A 563 10.51 9.66 8.10
C THR A 563 10.17 8.61 7.05
N GLY A 564 10.88 7.47 7.09
CA GLY A 564 10.64 6.34 6.18
C GLY A 564 9.19 5.87 6.18
N TYR A 565 8.68 5.51 5.01
CA TYR A 565 7.32 5.06 4.74
C TYR A 565 6.90 3.91 5.65
N ARG A 566 7.79 2.97 6.00
CA ARG A 566 7.47 1.93 7.00
C ARG A 566 7.05 2.49 8.35
N THR A 567 7.64 3.60 8.78
CA THR A 567 7.35 4.29 10.05
C THR A 567 6.19 5.28 9.92
N ALA A 568 5.97 5.86 8.74
CA ALA A 568 4.86 6.78 8.47
C ALA A 568 3.52 6.07 8.15
N ARG A 569 3.56 4.87 7.53
CA ARG A 569 2.37 4.13 7.09
C ARG A 569 1.32 3.87 8.18
N PRO A 570 1.67 3.59 9.46
CA PRO A 570 0.66 3.47 10.52
C PRO A 570 -0.28 4.68 10.61
N ARG A 571 0.22 5.92 10.40
CA ARG A 571 -0.63 7.12 10.40
C ARG A 571 -1.54 7.22 9.18
N LEU A 572 -1.15 6.66 8.03
CA LEU A 572 -2.02 6.53 6.85
C LEU A 572 -3.14 5.52 7.11
N VAL A 573 -2.79 4.33 7.61
CA VAL A 573 -3.75 3.26 7.91
C VAL A 573 -4.75 3.72 8.98
N ASN A 574 -4.28 4.30 10.08
CA ASN A 574 -5.14 4.76 11.17
C ASN A 574 -5.92 6.06 10.86
N ARG A 575 -5.85 6.60 9.63
CA ARG A 575 -6.49 7.86 9.20
C ARG A 575 -6.08 9.09 10.05
N GLN A 576 -4.81 9.10 10.49
CA GLN A 576 -4.19 10.14 11.34
C GLN A 576 -3.32 11.14 10.55
N LYS A 577 -3.10 10.93 9.24
CA LYS A 577 -2.22 11.79 8.44
C LYS A 577 -2.98 13.00 7.88
N GLN A 578 -2.51 14.19 8.23
CA GLN A 578 -3.08 15.50 7.95
C GLN A 578 -2.14 16.44 7.15
N ILE A 579 -0.88 16.05 6.92
CA ILE A 579 0.14 16.90 6.26
C ILE A 579 0.39 16.51 4.79
N PRO A 580 0.73 17.47 3.89
CA PRO A 580 1.07 17.18 2.51
C PRO A 580 2.22 16.19 2.40
N TRP A 581 2.17 15.30 1.40
CA TRP A 581 3.24 14.31 1.23
C TRP A 581 3.44 13.87 -0.22
N MET A 582 4.68 13.47 -0.54
CA MET A 582 5.02 12.91 -1.85
C MET A 582 4.78 11.41 -1.90
N GLN A 583 4.15 10.96 -2.99
CA GLN A 583 3.88 9.54 -3.25
C GLN A 583 3.80 9.26 -4.76
N THR A 584 4.21 8.06 -5.17
CA THR A 584 3.89 7.52 -6.50
C THR A 584 2.43 7.09 -6.55
N ILE A 585 1.60 7.86 -7.25
CA ILE A 585 0.23 7.50 -7.62
C ILE A 585 -0.05 7.85 -9.08
N GLY A 586 -0.82 6.98 -9.76
CA GLY A 586 -1.45 7.28 -11.06
C GLY A 586 -0.99 6.44 -12.25
N ARG A 587 0.24 5.93 -12.23
CA ARG A 587 0.71 4.98 -13.26
C ARG A 587 0.16 3.58 -12.99
N GLY A 588 -0.28 2.91 -14.06
CA GLY A 588 -0.78 1.54 -14.05
C GLY A 588 -2.29 1.39 -14.21
N PHE A 589 -3.09 2.43 -13.95
CA PHE A 589 -4.51 2.41 -14.25
C PHE A 589 -4.72 2.34 -15.77
N LEU A 590 -5.44 1.33 -16.23
CA LEU A 590 -6.05 1.32 -17.56
C LEU A 590 -7.11 2.43 -17.60
N PRO A 591 -7.40 3.02 -18.78
CA PRO A 591 -8.42 4.07 -18.84
C PRO A 591 -9.81 3.55 -18.43
N ASP A 592 -10.07 2.23 -18.45
CA ASP A 592 -11.28 1.56 -17.97
C ASP A 592 -11.13 0.85 -16.60
N ALA A 593 -10.00 1.01 -15.90
CA ALA A 593 -9.76 0.34 -14.61
C ALA A 593 -10.52 1.00 -13.44
N ARG A 594 -10.69 0.29 -12.32
CA ARG A 594 -11.12 0.87 -11.05
C ARG A 594 -10.01 1.74 -10.46
N ILE A 595 -10.25 3.04 -10.30
CA ILE A 595 -9.36 3.92 -9.52
C ILE A 595 -9.49 3.56 -8.04
N CYS A 596 -8.36 3.33 -7.37
CA CYS A 596 -8.34 2.77 -6.01
C CYS A 596 -8.06 3.79 -4.90
N CYS A 597 -8.13 3.28 -3.66
CA CYS A 597 -7.28 3.71 -2.54
C CYS A 597 -7.65 5.02 -1.81
N GLY A 598 -8.87 5.52 -2.00
CA GLY A 598 -9.42 6.68 -1.27
C GLY A 598 -10.79 6.42 -0.65
N TRP A 599 -10.99 5.28 0.00
CA TRP A 599 -12.25 4.94 0.69
C TRP A 599 -12.02 4.43 2.13
N PRO A 600 -13.04 4.52 3.02
CA PRO A 600 -12.92 4.20 4.45
C PRO A 600 -12.27 2.87 4.77
N SER A 601 -12.66 1.79 4.09
CA SER A 601 -12.20 0.43 4.40
C SER A 601 -10.82 0.04 3.84
N ALA A 602 -10.19 0.87 2.99
CA ALA A 602 -9.02 0.44 2.21
C ALA A 602 -7.82 0.07 3.10
N GLY A 603 -7.22 -1.10 2.88
CA GLY A 603 -5.98 -1.55 3.55
C GLY A 603 -4.74 -0.73 3.16
N TYR A 604 -4.84 0.07 2.11
CA TYR A 604 -3.94 1.18 1.81
C TYR A 604 -4.79 2.42 1.48
N ASN A 605 -4.52 3.53 2.18
CA ASN A 605 -5.18 4.81 2.02
C ASN A 605 -4.13 5.90 1.79
N GLU A 606 -4.47 6.91 0.99
CA GLU A 606 -3.58 7.99 0.57
C GLU A 606 -3.48 9.16 1.56
N GLY A 607 -4.13 9.05 2.72
CA GLY A 607 -4.44 10.17 3.61
C GLY A 607 -5.67 10.96 3.14
N LEU A 608 -6.52 10.33 2.33
CA LEU A 608 -7.68 10.91 1.68
C LEU A 608 -8.84 9.91 1.72
N GLU A 609 -10.07 10.37 1.94
CA GLU A 609 -11.28 9.59 1.70
C GLU A 609 -12.24 10.41 0.84
N TRP A 610 -12.71 9.85 -0.28
CA TRP A 610 -13.57 10.53 -1.23
C TRP A 610 -15.03 10.52 -0.75
N PRO A 611 -15.86 11.51 -1.15
CA PRO A 611 -17.30 11.48 -0.90
C PRO A 611 -17.94 10.22 -1.48
N ASP A 612 -18.96 9.71 -0.79
CA ASP A 612 -19.62 8.43 -1.09
C ASP A 612 -20.07 8.28 -2.55
N GLU A 613 -20.46 9.37 -3.23
CA GLU A 613 -20.85 9.34 -4.65
C GLU A 613 -19.66 9.12 -5.61
N ILE A 614 -18.48 9.67 -5.29
CA ILE A 614 -17.25 9.45 -6.08
C ILE A 614 -16.73 8.03 -5.85
N TYR A 615 -16.92 7.49 -4.64
CA TYR A 615 -16.66 6.08 -4.37
C TYR A 615 -17.60 5.16 -5.16
N LYS A 616 -18.92 5.40 -5.13
CA LYS A 616 -19.90 4.64 -5.93
C LYS A 616 -19.57 4.68 -7.42
N LYS A 617 -19.22 5.87 -7.94
CA LYS A 617 -18.77 6.03 -9.32
C LYS A 617 -17.53 5.19 -9.63
N ALA A 618 -16.54 5.13 -8.73
CA ALA A 618 -15.38 4.25 -8.91
C ALA A 618 -15.71 2.74 -8.83
N LEU A 619 -16.84 2.35 -8.23
CA LEU A 619 -17.37 0.98 -8.27
C LEU A 619 -18.11 0.62 -9.56
N GLU A 620 -18.65 1.58 -10.32
CA GLU A 620 -19.28 1.31 -11.63
C GLU A 620 -18.33 0.52 -12.54
N ASN A 621 -17.01 0.75 -12.41
CA ASN A 621 -15.96 0.06 -13.16
C ASN A 621 -15.71 -1.40 -12.72
N LEU A 622 -16.43 -1.96 -11.74
CA LEU A 622 -16.45 -3.40 -11.45
C LEU A 622 -17.56 -4.15 -12.17
N ASP A 623 -18.65 -3.47 -12.55
CA ASP A 623 -19.78 -4.08 -13.24
C ASP A 623 -19.44 -4.30 -14.72
N ILE A 624 -18.69 -5.36 -15.02
CA ILE A 624 -18.27 -5.70 -16.39
C ILE A 624 -19.45 -6.11 -17.29
N GLU A 625 -20.52 -6.67 -16.72
CA GLU A 625 -21.72 -7.02 -17.49
C GLU A 625 -22.54 -5.77 -17.87
N GLY A 626 -22.67 -4.81 -16.93
CA GLY A 626 -23.43 -3.58 -17.10
C GLY A 626 -22.67 -2.42 -17.76
N THR A 627 -21.33 -2.49 -17.88
CA THR A 627 -20.50 -1.41 -18.47
C THR A 627 -19.70 -1.83 -19.69
N THR A 628 -19.82 -1.06 -20.78
CA THR A 628 -18.82 -1.11 -21.86
C THR A 628 -17.51 -0.47 -21.43
N TYR A 629 -16.45 -0.75 -22.19
CA TYR A 629 -15.15 -0.09 -22.05
C TYR A 629 -15.30 1.45 -22.06
N GLU A 630 -16.04 1.99 -23.02
CA GLU A 630 -16.26 3.44 -23.17
C GLU A 630 -16.97 4.05 -21.97
N GLN A 631 -17.92 3.33 -21.35
CA GLN A 631 -18.57 3.79 -20.12
C GLN A 631 -17.58 3.86 -18.95
N ARG A 632 -16.74 2.84 -18.76
CA ARG A 632 -15.71 2.85 -17.69
C ARG A 632 -14.64 3.92 -17.90
N VAL A 633 -14.28 4.17 -19.16
CA VAL A 633 -13.41 5.30 -19.55
C VAL A 633 -14.07 6.64 -19.20
N GLN A 634 -15.34 6.83 -19.55
CA GLN A 634 -16.10 8.04 -19.21
C GLN A 634 -16.23 8.24 -17.69
N THR A 635 -16.47 7.18 -16.92
CA THR A 635 -16.46 7.23 -15.45
C THR A 635 -15.11 7.66 -14.88
N ASN A 636 -13.99 7.19 -15.44
CA ASN A 636 -12.66 7.64 -15.04
C ASN A 636 -12.33 9.09 -15.47
N ILE A 637 -12.87 9.57 -16.59
CA ILE A 637 -12.81 10.98 -17.00
C ILE A 637 -13.56 11.85 -15.99
N GLU A 638 -14.75 11.45 -15.53
CA GLU A 638 -15.54 12.15 -14.50
C GLU A 638 -14.83 12.19 -13.13
N ILE A 639 -14.19 11.08 -12.74
CA ILE A 639 -13.38 11.04 -11.52
C ILE A 639 -12.13 11.94 -11.66
N GLN A 640 -11.50 11.98 -12.83
CA GLN A 640 -10.38 12.90 -13.09
C GLN A 640 -10.83 14.37 -13.10
N ASP A 641 -12.00 14.69 -13.63
CA ASP A 641 -12.60 16.04 -13.55
C ASP A 641 -12.79 16.46 -12.08
N TRP A 642 -13.30 15.57 -11.24
CA TRP A 642 -13.42 15.79 -9.80
C TRP A 642 -12.07 16.01 -9.10
N PHE A 643 -11.07 15.16 -9.38
CA PHE A 643 -9.71 15.32 -8.83
C PHE A 643 -9.06 16.63 -9.26
N THR A 644 -9.25 17.03 -10.52
CA THR A 644 -8.73 18.28 -11.07
C THR A 644 -9.36 19.47 -10.36
N HIS A 645 -10.69 19.52 -10.29
CA HIS A 645 -11.42 20.60 -9.64
C HIS A 645 -10.97 20.79 -8.19
N TRP A 646 -10.92 19.70 -7.40
CA TRP A 646 -10.59 19.77 -5.98
C TRP A 646 -9.09 19.88 -5.66
N MET A 647 -8.20 19.50 -6.58
CA MET A 647 -6.74 19.52 -6.42
C MET A 647 -6.23 18.79 -5.15
N LEU A 648 -6.91 17.73 -4.71
CA LEU A 648 -6.45 16.85 -3.61
C LEU A 648 -5.13 16.12 -3.95
N VAL A 649 -4.88 15.98 -5.25
CA VAL A 649 -3.76 15.30 -5.88
C VAL A 649 -3.14 16.32 -6.84
N SER A 650 -1.89 16.73 -6.61
CA SER A 650 -1.16 17.61 -7.52
C SER A 650 0.03 16.84 -8.11
N PRO A 651 -0.07 16.32 -9.34
CA PRO A 651 1.05 15.76 -10.08
C PRO A 651 1.96 16.90 -10.57
N TYR A 652 3.27 16.69 -10.58
CA TYR A 652 4.22 17.69 -11.10
C TYR A 652 5.02 17.16 -12.30
N THR A 653 5.70 16.04 -12.11
CA THR A 653 6.52 15.39 -13.14
C THR A 653 6.46 13.87 -13.00
N VAL A 654 6.98 13.16 -13.99
CA VAL A 654 7.16 11.71 -13.93
C VAL A 654 8.60 11.35 -14.23
N LEU A 655 9.20 10.47 -13.41
CA LEU A 655 10.60 10.08 -13.49
C LEU A 655 10.73 8.65 -14.05
N PRO A 656 11.21 8.45 -15.30
CA PRO A 656 11.54 7.12 -15.82
C PRO A 656 12.74 6.54 -15.09
N THR A 657 12.85 5.20 -15.02
CA THR A 657 14.13 4.57 -14.70
C THR A 657 15.01 4.62 -15.93
N ILE A 658 16.16 5.27 -15.82
CA ILE A 658 17.20 5.24 -16.84
C ILE A 658 18.19 4.15 -16.44
N VAL A 659 18.37 3.16 -17.32
CA VAL A 659 19.48 2.20 -17.19
C VAL A 659 20.59 2.65 -18.13
N VAL A 660 21.79 2.92 -17.59
CA VAL A 660 23.00 3.08 -18.40
C VAL A 660 23.59 1.72 -18.72
N ILE A 661 24.07 1.56 -19.94
CA ILE A 661 24.41 0.27 -20.55
C ILE A 661 25.74 0.41 -21.30
N ARG A 662 26.70 -0.44 -20.95
CA ARG A 662 28.03 -0.50 -21.56
C ARG A 662 27.98 -1.05 -23.00
N PRO A 663 28.94 -0.70 -23.87
CA PRO A 663 29.00 -1.17 -25.26
C PRO A 663 29.17 -2.69 -25.40
N GLU A 664 29.60 -3.43 -24.38
CA GLU A 664 29.66 -4.90 -24.39
C GLU A 664 28.27 -5.55 -24.48
N VAL A 665 27.21 -4.86 -24.01
CA VAL A 665 25.82 -5.22 -24.26
C VAL A 665 25.41 -4.66 -25.63
N ALA A 666 25.16 -5.58 -26.57
CA ALA A 666 24.78 -5.27 -27.95
C ALA A 666 23.35 -4.74 -28.05
N ASP A 667 22.42 -5.38 -27.34
CA ASP A 667 20.99 -5.11 -27.34
C ASP A 667 20.33 -5.64 -26.06
N TRP A 668 19.21 -5.04 -25.67
CA TRP A 668 18.36 -5.45 -24.55
C TRP A 668 16.94 -4.87 -24.73
N THR A 669 15.93 -5.71 -24.51
CA THR A 669 14.54 -5.45 -24.90
C THR A 669 13.62 -5.53 -23.67
N PRO A 670 13.62 -4.51 -22.77
CA PRO A 670 12.83 -4.54 -21.54
C PRO A 670 11.33 -4.45 -21.80
N TYR A 671 10.54 -5.25 -21.08
CA TYR A 671 9.09 -5.13 -21.05
C TYR A 671 8.65 -3.81 -20.39
N GLY A 672 7.56 -3.25 -20.89
CA GLY A 672 6.75 -2.23 -20.24
C GLY A 672 6.08 -2.71 -18.94
N THR A 673 6.78 -2.62 -17.81
CA THR A 673 6.25 -2.90 -16.47
C THR A 673 5.60 -1.68 -15.83
N SER A 674 4.65 -1.91 -14.91
CA SER A 674 4.10 -0.84 -14.06
C SER A 674 5.18 -0.22 -13.16
N GLY A 675 6.03 -1.05 -12.54
CA GLY A 675 7.14 -0.60 -11.70
C GLY A 675 8.44 -0.25 -12.44
N PRO A 676 9.37 0.45 -11.74
CA PRO A 676 10.61 1.05 -12.27
C PRO A 676 11.79 0.07 -12.44
N LEU A 677 11.52 -1.22 -12.69
CA LEU A 677 12.48 -2.32 -12.48
C LEU A 677 13.19 -2.78 -13.76
N VAL A 678 14.51 -3.01 -13.67
CA VAL A 678 15.31 -3.67 -14.71
C VAL A 678 14.77 -5.09 -14.92
N ASN A 679 14.26 -5.37 -16.12
CA ASN A 679 13.53 -6.60 -16.41
C ASN A 679 13.96 -7.29 -17.72
N ASN A 680 13.34 -8.43 -18.05
CA ASN A 680 13.57 -9.20 -19.28
C ASN A 680 15.04 -9.50 -19.61
N LEU A 681 15.85 -9.88 -18.61
CA LEU A 681 17.28 -10.11 -18.83
C LEU A 681 17.58 -11.32 -19.74
N ALA A 682 16.59 -12.20 -19.96
CA ALA A 682 16.65 -13.24 -21.00
C ALA A 682 16.76 -12.69 -22.44
N SER A 683 16.37 -11.43 -22.68
CA SER A 683 16.53 -10.75 -23.98
C SER A 683 17.93 -10.19 -24.25
N VAL A 684 18.80 -10.12 -23.24
CA VAL A 684 20.12 -9.47 -23.36
C VAL A 684 20.99 -10.21 -24.39
N ILE A 685 21.60 -9.43 -25.28
CA ILE A 685 22.58 -9.90 -26.26
C ILE A 685 23.93 -9.26 -25.93
N MET A 686 24.90 -10.07 -25.51
CA MET A 686 26.31 -9.66 -25.40
C MET A 686 26.98 -9.69 -26.79
N ARG A 687 27.98 -8.82 -27.02
CA ARG A 687 28.75 -8.76 -28.28
C ARG A 687 29.72 -9.92 -28.50
#